data_AF-A0A2E7T9D2-F1
#
_entry.id   AF-A0A2E7T9D2-F1
#
_cell.length_a   1.000
_cell.length_b   1.000
_cell.length_c   1.000
_cell.angle_alpha   90.00
_cell.angle_beta   90.00
_cell.angle_gamma   90.00
#
_symmetry.space_group_name_H-M   'P 1'
#
loop_
_entity.id
_entity.type
_entity.pdbx_description
1 polymer ?
#
loop_
_entity_poly.entity_id
_entity_poly.type
_entity_poly.pdbx_seq_one_letter_code
_entity_poly.pdbx_strand_id
1 'polypeptide(L)'
;MNKTKKYGYYRKRDYMKFAHIADTHIRNLKYHKEYKEVFEQLYQCLLEEEVDYIIHCGDIAHTKTQISPEFVDLCASFFQNLADIAPTYIILGNHDGNLKNSSRQDALTPIVDALGHPNLHLAKDSGEVLLDHNTTLNILSVFDRDNWVQPSDDSRINIALYHGSISNCKTDLNWVMENGEDTIDIFEGFDYAMLGDIHKRQSLDTEGRVRYCGSTVQQNHGETNDKGFLLWEIENKDDFTVRHIELKNPKPFLTIELTPKGKIPRGTKIQEGARLRLVSTNNLPLDSIRKAAEISKKRFKPESVTYLNRAAGERGSVEEITNSLVKEDLRDPAVQRELIDEYLKDFHAEDDVLQRVYDLNKKYNSVLEKDEDIARNVNWKLMSLEWDNLFNYGEGNRIDFENLSGVVGVLGKNFSGKSSIIDSFLFTLFNSTSKNSRRNLNVINQAAEKGRGRVEILLNGKVYAVERESEKYIKRLKGEETLEAKTDVDFSLCNELGEVESKNGLSRNDTDKNIRKQFGTIEDFLFTSMASQHGALTFINEGSTKRKEILAKFLDLETFESKFKLAKEETADLKGALKRYEGRDFTEEIETARKELQQNEKVTDSKKRECVDLQLKVEVLKGENDAIQSRLNTMPSQVIDIVETETKLADCRSSLDELQKSNIDTKRQCEEQKAYYNKLEAFIAGFDIDQYLQERENIDQLLEEQSTLEADRELDRAKQTICSKKVELLSEVPCGEEYSSCKFIKDAYSAKKELPALLRKINTQDEKLTALQTELGSTNQKQVDEYIEKYNEVVRRRDETANSVAQCELMVEKNNAEIAVLLGEVSSLEEKEGLYQENKEVIENCAELNAEKEENNSKIGVHDKRLASCEKALQKLYVAHGAFVERVDNLLNQQQEMENLRQEYESYDLFLRCMHPNGISYDIIKKKLPLINNEIAKVLTNVVDFEVFFEENGKRLNIFIKHPKHDARPLELGSGAEKSIAAMAIRLALLNVSTLPKPNLFILDEPGTSLDEENMEGFVRILDLIKSYFNVVLLISHLDTLKDCVDTQIIIDRQGDYACVRQ
;
A
#
# COMPACT_ATOMS: atom_id res chain seq x y z
N MET A 1 21.91 66.75 -59.05
CA MET A 1 23.17 67.52 -59.17
C MET A 1 24.30 66.50 -59.38
N ASN A 2 24.83 66.42 -60.60
CA ASN A 2 25.85 65.44 -61.02
C ASN A 2 27.15 65.61 -60.22
N LYS A 3 27.60 64.55 -59.53
CA LYS A 3 29.00 64.39 -59.15
C LYS A 3 29.53 63.06 -59.68
N THR A 4 30.51 63.23 -60.54
CA THR A 4 31.28 62.27 -61.32
C THR A 4 32.00 61.26 -60.42
N LYS A 5 31.76 59.96 -60.62
CA LYS A 5 32.58 58.88 -60.04
C LYS A 5 33.99 58.97 -60.63
N LYS A 6 34.98 59.26 -59.77
CA LYS A 6 36.40 59.02 -60.07
C LYS A 6 36.65 57.52 -59.91
N TYR A 7 37.08 56.87 -60.99
CA TYR A 7 37.67 55.54 -60.96
C TYR A 7 38.94 55.57 -60.11
N GLY A 8 38.88 54.97 -58.93
CA GLY A 8 40.06 54.60 -58.14
C GLY A 8 40.53 53.22 -58.57
N TYR A 9 41.81 53.09 -58.89
CA TYR A 9 42.49 51.81 -59.06
C TYR A 9 42.29 50.96 -57.79
N TYR A 10 41.52 49.87 -57.88
CA TYR A 10 41.47 48.85 -56.85
C TYR A 10 42.83 48.12 -56.84
N ARG A 11 43.61 48.29 -55.77
CA ARG A 11 44.63 47.30 -55.41
C ARG A 11 43.89 45.98 -55.18
N LYS A 12 44.17 44.95 -55.98
CA LYS A 12 43.79 43.57 -55.65
C LYS A 12 44.36 43.29 -54.25
N ARG A 13 43.52 42.91 -53.30
CA ARG A 13 43.99 42.37 -52.02
C ARG A 13 44.67 41.03 -52.31
N ASP A 14 45.79 40.75 -51.65
CA ASP A 14 46.56 39.50 -51.82
C ASP A 14 46.00 38.34 -50.96
N TYR A 15 44.87 38.54 -50.28
CA TYR A 15 44.18 37.55 -49.44
C TYR A 15 42.66 37.63 -49.59
N MET A 16 41.99 36.51 -49.30
CA MET A 16 40.53 36.39 -49.25
C MET A 16 40.02 36.39 -47.82
N LYS A 17 38.90 37.08 -47.57
CA LYS A 17 38.21 37.11 -46.29
C LYS A 17 36.94 36.26 -46.30
N PHE A 18 36.89 35.24 -45.45
CA PHE A 18 35.70 34.40 -45.24
C PHE A 18 35.08 34.65 -43.88
N ALA A 19 33.78 34.93 -43.84
CA ALA A 19 33.00 34.87 -42.60
C ALA A 19 32.44 33.45 -42.43
N HIS A 20 32.94 32.73 -41.45
CA HIS A 20 32.49 31.39 -41.08
C HIS A 20 31.48 31.46 -39.92
N ILE A 21 30.24 31.08 -40.21
CA ILE A 21 29.05 31.12 -39.37
C ILE A 21 28.46 29.70 -39.26
N ALA A 22 27.87 29.33 -38.13
CA ALA A 22 27.13 28.07 -37.98
C ALA A 22 26.15 28.13 -36.80
N ASP A 23 25.28 27.12 -36.70
CA ASP A 23 24.44 26.84 -35.51
C ASP A 23 23.63 28.05 -35.06
N THR A 24 23.02 28.75 -36.03
CA THR A 24 22.22 29.95 -35.79
C THR A 24 20.91 29.62 -35.06
N HIS A 25 20.32 28.46 -35.34
CA HIS A 25 19.12 27.93 -34.70
C HIS A 25 18.01 28.97 -34.48
N ILE A 26 17.53 29.58 -35.55
CA ILE A 26 16.33 30.43 -35.51
C ILE A 26 15.17 29.57 -35.01
N ARG A 27 14.63 29.95 -33.85
CA ARG A 27 13.46 29.31 -33.24
C ARG A 27 12.18 29.76 -33.92
N ASN A 28 11.13 28.96 -33.84
CA ASN A 28 9.84 29.31 -34.45
C ASN A 28 9.25 30.63 -33.94
N LEU A 29 9.07 30.76 -32.62
CA LEU A 29 8.31 31.88 -32.04
C LEU A 29 9.10 32.70 -31.01
N LYS A 30 10.25 32.20 -30.54
CA LYS A 30 10.98 32.76 -29.39
C LYS A 30 12.23 33.52 -29.84
N TYR A 31 12.52 34.61 -29.14
CA TYR A 31 13.72 35.44 -29.26
C TYR A 31 13.91 36.19 -30.59
N HIS A 32 12.86 36.33 -31.40
CA HIS A 32 12.95 36.99 -32.71
C HIS A 32 13.42 38.44 -32.62
N LYS A 33 13.10 39.14 -31.54
CA LYS A 33 13.61 40.50 -31.31
C LYS A 33 15.12 40.49 -31.09
N GLU A 34 15.59 39.57 -30.27
CA GLU A 34 17.00 39.37 -29.96
C GLU A 34 17.78 38.89 -31.18
N TYR A 35 17.25 37.94 -31.95
CA TYR A 35 17.84 37.53 -33.24
C TYR A 35 17.98 38.72 -34.18
N LYS A 36 16.93 39.54 -34.37
CA LYS A 36 17.00 40.74 -35.21
C LYS A 36 18.08 41.71 -34.76
N GLU A 37 18.21 41.97 -33.46
CA GLU A 37 19.25 42.85 -32.91
C GLU A 37 20.68 42.28 -33.07
N VAL A 38 20.85 40.96 -32.98
CA VAL A 38 22.15 40.30 -33.19
C VAL A 38 22.49 40.20 -34.68
N PHE A 39 21.51 39.93 -35.52
CA PHE A 39 21.67 39.88 -36.97
C PHE A 39 22.04 41.24 -37.55
N GLU A 40 21.44 42.33 -37.08
CA GLU A 40 21.84 43.68 -37.47
C GLU A 40 23.31 43.97 -37.12
N GLN A 41 23.77 43.54 -35.94
CA GLN A 41 25.19 43.64 -35.57
C GLN A 41 26.08 42.80 -36.48
N LEU A 42 25.66 41.58 -36.80
CA LEU A 42 26.37 40.70 -37.74
C LEU A 42 26.52 41.38 -39.11
N TYR A 43 25.42 41.87 -39.69
CA TYR A 43 25.44 42.55 -41.00
C TYR A 43 26.38 43.74 -41.01
N GLN A 44 26.33 44.58 -39.97
CA GLN A 44 27.23 45.71 -39.83
C GLN A 44 28.70 45.28 -39.75
N CYS A 45 29.02 44.24 -38.98
CA CYS A 45 30.38 43.72 -38.88
C CYS A 45 30.88 43.14 -40.21
N LEU A 46 30.04 42.39 -40.92
CA LEU A 46 30.39 41.81 -42.23
C LEU A 46 30.69 42.90 -43.27
N LEU A 47 29.91 43.99 -43.26
CA LEU A 47 30.14 45.17 -44.11
C LEU A 47 31.44 45.90 -43.75
N GLU A 48 31.70 46.11 -42.46
CA GLU A 48 32.91 46.80 -41.96
C GLU A 48 34.20 46.01 -42.23
N GLU A 49 34.15 44.69 -42.11
CA GLU A 49 35.28 43.81 -42.39
C GLU A 49 35.55 43.64 -43.90
N GLU A 50 34.61 44.06 -44.75
CA GLU A 50 34.63 43.92 -46.21
C GLU A 50 34.95 42.46 -46.61
N VAL A 51 34.10 41.54 -46.15
CA VAL A 51 34.24 40.10 -46.42
C VAL A 51 34.00 39.78 -47.90
N ASP A 52 34.78 38.84 -48.43
CA ASP A 52 34.64 38.40 -49.83
C ASP A 52 33.58 37.31 -49.97
N TYR A 53 33.48 36.43 -48.96
CA TYR A 53 32.54 35.30 -48.93
C TYR A 53 31.96 35.08 -47.53
N ILE A 54 30.70 34.68 -47.47
CA ILE A 54 30.03 34.25 -46.23
C ILE A 54 29.74 32.76 -46.35
N ILE A 55 30.16 31.99 -45.35
CA ILE A 55 30.01 30.54 -45.29
C ILE A 55 29.18 30.19 -44.05
N HIS A 56 28.03 29.54 -44.24
CA HIS A 56 27.20 29.03 -43.15
C HIS A 56 27.22 27.50 -43.10
N CYS A 57 27.87 26.95 -42.06
CA CYS A 57 28.07 25.51 -41.88
C CYS A 57 26.90 24.80 -41.19
N GLY A 58 25.66 25.00 -41.67
CA GLY A 58 24.46 24.28 -41.20
C GLY A 58 23.83 24.76 -39.89
N ASP A 59 22.65 24.21 -39.61
CA ASP A 59 21.80 24.45 -38.43
C ASP A 59 21.27 25.88 -38.30
N ILE A 60 20.52 26.29 -39.33
CA ILE A 60 19.80 27.57 -39.33
C ILE A 60 18.44 27.41 -38.66
N ALA A 61 17.75 26.30 -38.89
CA ALA A 61 16.53 25.96 -38.18
C ALA A 61 16.82 25.37 -36.80
N HIS A 62 15.95 25.66 -35.82
CA HIS A 62 16.00 24.96 -34.53
C HIS A 62 15.21 23.64 -34.56
N THR A 63 14.05 23.62 -35.22
CA THR A 63 13.02 22.57 -35.08
C THR A 63 12.83 21.69 -36.32
N LYS A 64 13.87 21.47 -37.12
CA LYS A 64 13.80 20.61 -38.33
C LYS A 64 12.69 21.09 -39.26
N THR A 65 11.87 20.15 -39.73
CA THR A 65 10.80 20.42 -40.70
C THR A 65 9.54 21.08 -40.12
N GLN A 66 9.49 21.40 -38.82
CA GLN A 66 8.36 22.09 -38.21
C GLN A 66 8.63 23.57 -38.14
N ILE A 67 8.07 24.29 -39.12
CA ILE A 67 8.40 25.68 -39.37
C ILE A 67 7.14 26.55 -39.24
N SER A 68 7.27 27.64 -38.49
CA SER A 68 6.27 28.69 -38.31
C SER A 68 6.39 29.78 -39.39
N PRO A 69 5.31 30.52 -39.69
CA PRO A 69 5.38 31.70 -40.56
C PRO A 69 6.42 32.73 -40.10
N GLU A 70 6.56 32.94 -38.79
CA GLU A 70 7.52 33.86 -38.19
C GLU A 70 8.97 33.43 -38.46
N PHE A 71 9.27 32.13 -38.34
CA PHE A 71 10.58 31.60 -38.74
C PHE A 71 10.84 31.88 -40.22
N VAL A 72 9.86 31.63 -41.09
CA VAL A 72 10.04 31.83 -42.54
C VAL A 72 10.39 33.29 -42.83
N ASP A 73 9.66 34.24 -42.22
CA ASP A 73 9.94 35.68 -42.35
C ASP A 73 11.36 36.05 -41.89
N LEU A 74 11.74 35.62 -40.69
CA LEU A 74 13.05 35.94 -40.13
C LEU A 74 14.20 35.27 -40.89
N CYS A 75 14.05 34.01 -41.29
CA CYS A 75 15.02 33.25 -42.06
C CYS A 75 15.19 33.81 -43.48
N ALA A 76 14.09 34.18 -44.14
CA ALA A 76 14.14 34.78 -45.47
C ALA A 76 14.86 36.14 -45.43
N SER A 77 14.54 36.97 -44.44
CA SER A 77 15.26 38.22 -44.18
C SER A 77 16.75 37.96 -43.89
N PHE A 78 17.04 36.92 -43.09
CA PHE A 78 18.42 36.57 -42.74
C PHE A 78 19.26 36.24 -43.98
N PHE A 79 18.74 35.36 -44.85
CA PHE A 79 19.42 35.00 -46.10
C PHE A 79 19.57 36.16 -47.07
N GLN A 80 18.51 36.96 -47.24
CA GLN A 80 18.55 38.11 -48.13
C GLN A 80 19.65 39.09 -47.72
N ASN A 81 19.71 39.47 -46.43
CA ASN A 81 20.69 40.43 -45.93
C ASN A 81 22.14 39.90 -46.01
N LEU A 82 22.40 38.62 -45.75
CA LEU A 82 23.73 38.05 -45.94
C LEU A 82 24.16 38.11 -47.42
N ALA A 83 23.28 37.69 -48.32
CA ALA A 83 23.58 37.62 -49.75
C ALA A 83 23.67 39.01 -50.43
N ASP A 84 23.03 40.04 -49.85
CA ASP A 84 23.19 41.44 -50.24
C ASP A 84 24.57 42.00 -49.88
N ILE A 85 25.24 41.45 -48.86
CA ILE A 85 26.57 41.88 -48.41
C ILE A 85 27.67 41.22 -49.24
N ALA A 86 27.66 39.89 -49.35
CA ALA A 86 28.64 39.12 -50.09
C ALA A 86 28.06 37.76 -50.57
N PRO A 87 28.65 37.11 -51.59
CA PRO A 87 28.30 35.74 -51.96
C PRO A 87 28.26 34.81 -50.74
N THR A 88 27.08 34.24 -50.51
CA THR A 88 26.75 33.47 -49.31
C THR A 88 26.52 32.02 -49.68
N TYR A 89 27.32 31.13 -49.11
CA TYR A 89 27.23 29.68 -49.30
C TYR A 89 26.75 29.03 -48.01
N ILE A 90 25.70 28.23 -48.10
CA ILE A 90 25.06 27.56 -46.98
C ILE A 90 25.07 26.06 -47.25
N ILE A 91 25.46 25.27 -46.26
CA ILE A 91 25.24 23.82 -46.25
C ILE A 91 24.12 23.51 -45.25
N LEU A 92 23.41 22.40 -45.45
CA LEU A 92 22.38 21.97 -44.50
C LEU A 92 23.00 21.29 -43.28
N GLY A 93 22.48 21.59 -42.10
CA GLY A 93 22.79 20.86 -40.88
C GLY A 93 21.75 19.79 -40.52
N ASN A 94 21.98 19.09 -39.42
CA ASN A 94 21.11 17.99 -38.97
C ASN A 94 19.75 18.51 -38.43
N HIS A 95 19.66 19.79 -38.04
CA HIS A 95 18.46 20.48 -37.60
C HIS A 95 17.71 21.18 -38.74
N ASP A 96 18.23 21.20 -39.97
CA ASP A 96 17.56 21.84 -41.12
C ASP A 96 16.61 20.88 -41.85
N GLY A 97 16.71 19.57 -41.62
CA GLY A 97 15.79 18.59 -42.21
C GLY A 97 15.67 17.31 -41.37
N ASN A 98 15.15 16.25 -41.98
CA ASN A 98 15.00 14.95 -41.31
C ASN A 98 15.90 13.90 -41.96
N LEU A 99 17.09 13.68 -41.40
CA LEU A 99 18.08 12.73 -41.93
C LEU A 99 17.56 11.29 -42.04
N LYS A 100 16.62 10.88 -41.19
CA LYS A 100 15.99 9.54 -41.26
C LYS A 100 15.01 9.37 -42.42
N ASN A 101 14.61 10.47 -43.04
CA ASN A 101 13.75 10.46 -44.21
C ASN A 101 14.23 11.53 -45.18
N SER A 102 15.36 11.26 -45.83
CA SER A 102 16.02 12.15 -46.79
C SER A 102 15.12 12.53 -47.98
N SER A 103 14.07 11.74 -48.28
CA SER A 103 13.08 12.09 -49.30
C SER A 103 12.13 13.24 -48.90
N ARG A 104 12.06 13.57 -47.60
CA ARG A 104 11.25 14.69 -47.11
C ARG A 104 11.99 16.00 -47.31
N GLN A 105 11.28 17.01 -47.80
CA GLN A 105 11.84 18.35 -48.00
C GLN A 105 12.38 18.94 -46.70
N ASP A 106 13.57 19.55 -46.78
CA ASP A 106 14.19 20.32 -45.70
C ASP A 106 13.53 21.69 -45.52
N ALA A 107 13.86 22.36 -44.42
CA ALA A 107 13.26 23.63 -44.03
C ALA A 107 13.73 24.83 -44.87
N LEU A 108 14.91 24.75 -45.47
CA LEU A 108 15.60 25.92 -46.02
C LEU A 108 15.48 26.03 -47.54
N THR A 109 15.56 24.91 -48.26
CA THR A 109 15.49 24.86 -49.73
C THR A 109 14.27 25.61 -50.29
N PRO A 110 13.04 25.41 -49.76
CA PRO A 110 11.87 26.16 -50.24
C PRO A 110 12.00 27.68 -50.06
N ILE A 111 12.69 28.14 -49.02
CA ILE A 111 12.88 29.57 -48.74
C ILE A 111 13.91 30.15 -49.72
N VAL A 112 15.03 29.45 -49.91
CA VAL A 112 16.10 29.85 -50.84
C VAL A 112 15.59 29.91 -52.27
N ASP A 113 14.87 28.88 -52.73
CA ASP A 113 14.28 28.82 -54.06
C ASP A 113 13.27 29.96 -54.30
N ALA A 114 12.47 30.30 -53.28
CA ALA A 114 11.50 31.38 -53.35
C ALA A 114 12.15 32.77 -53.37
N LEU A 115 13.27 32.96 -52.68
CA LEU A 115 14.04 34.22 -52.71
C LEU A 115 14.71 34.44 -54.06
N GLY A 116 15.26 33.39 -54.68
CA GLY A 116 15.89 33.47 -56.00
C GLY A 116 17.05 34.47 -56.08
N HIS A 117 17.76 34.69 -54.97
CA HIS A 117 18.82 35.69 -54.87
C HIS A 117 20.11 35.21 -55.56
N PRO A 118 20.74 35.99 -56.47
CA PRO A 118 21.84 35.51 -57.31
C PRO A 118 23.13 35.19 -56.53
N ASN A 119 23.32 35.79 -55.36
CA ASN A 119 24.48 35.60 -54.49
C ASN A 119 24.20 34.63 -53.33
N LEU A 120 23.04 33.96 -53.30
CA LEU A 120 22.69 33.01 -52.27
C LEU A 120 22.77 31.59 -52.83
N HIS A 121 23.63 30.77 -52.26
CA HIS A 121 23.91 29.41 -52.73
C HIS A 121 23.68 28.42 -51.59
N LEU A 122 22.66 27.56 -51.72
CA LEU A 122 22.42 26.45 -50.80
C LEU A 122 22.94 25.16 -51.45
N ALA A 123 23.90 24.51 -50.79
CA ALA A 123 24.41 23.21 -51.20
C ALA A 123 23.76 22.10 -50.38
N LYS A 124 22.87 21.35 -51.05
CA LYS A 124 22.16 20.22 -50.47
C LYS A 124 22.91 18.90 -50.63
N ASP A 125 23.64 18.75 -51.73
CA ASP A 125 24.39 17.54 -52.07
C ASP A 125 25.90 17.77 -51.87
N SER A 126 26.66 16.69 -51.71
CA SER A 126 28.11 16.79 -51.56
C SER A 126 28.77 17.11 -52.90
N GLY A 127 29.89 17.85 -52.87
CA GLY A 127 30.63 18.17 -54.09
C GLY A 127 31.50 19.42 -54.00
N GLU A 128 32.02 19.83 -55.15
CA GLU A 128 32.93 20.98 -55.26
C GLU A 128 32.24 22.22 -55.81
N VAL A 129 32.50 23.36 -55.19
CA VAL A 129 32.04 24.68 -55.64
C VAL A 129 33.24 25.60 -55.86
N LEU A 130 33.45 25.97 -57.12
CA LEU A 130 34.51 26.86 -57.55
C LEU A 130 34.14 28.30 -57.21
N LEU A 131 34.88 28.93 -56.28
CA LEU A 131 34.67 30.34 -55.93
C LEU A 131 35.33 31.27 -56.94
N ASP A 132 36.56 30.92 -57.32
CA ASP A 132 37.33 31.65 -58.32
C ASP A 132 38.37 30.72 -59.00
N HIS A 133 39.37 31.31 -59.65
CA HIS A 133 40.45 30.58 -60.31
C HIS A 133 41.40 29.82 -59.37
N ASN A 134 41.42 30.10 -58.07
CA ASN A 134 42.42 29.59 -57.13
C ASN A 134 41.83 28.96 -55.85
N THR A 135 40.53 29.08 -55.59
CA THR A 135 39.88 28.58 -54.37
C THR A 135 38.62 27.76 -54.66
N THR A 136 38.49 26.63 -53.96
CA THR A 136 37.37 25.69 -54.07
C THR A 136 36.80 25.36 -52.70
N LEU A 137 35.47 25.40 -52.57
CA LEU A 137 34.75 24.83 -51.42
C LEU A 137 34.44 23.37 -51.71
N ASN A 138 34.76 22.50 -50.76
CA ASN A 138 34.51 21.07 -50.83
C ASN A 138 33.47 20.74 -49.77
N ILE A 139 32.26 20.39 -50.21
CA ILE A 139 31.09 20.31 -49.34
C ILE A 139 30.80 18.87 -49.00
N LEU A 140 30.81 18.54 -47.71
CA LEU A 140 30.24 17.31 -47.19
C LEU A 140 28.83 17.58 -46.67
N SER A 141 27.83 17.13 -47.42
CA SER A 141 26.44 17.23 -46.99
C SER A 141 26.05 16.08 -46.06
N VAL A 142 25.36 16.42 -44.97
CA VAL A 142 24.71 15.44 -44.08
C VAL A 142 23.61 14.62 -44.76
N PHE A 143 23.11 15.06 -45.92
CA PHE A 143 22.12 14.34 -46.73
C PHE A 143 22.74 13.45 -47.81
N ASP A 144 24.04 13.60 -48.08
CA ASP A 144 24.71 12.99 -49.24
C ASP A 144 26.17 12.62 -48.95
N ARG A 145 26.39 11.89 -47.84
CA ARG A 145 27.76 11.54 -47.40
C ARG A 145 28.47 10.56 -48.34
N ASP A 146 27.71 9.74 -49.07
CA ASP A 146 28.25 8.71 -49.97
C ASP A 146 29.03 9.31 -51.16
N ASN A 147 28.78 10.58 -51.49
CA ASN A 147 29.44 11.30 -52.59
C ASN A 147 30.59 12.22 -52.11
N TRP A 148 31.07 12.08 -50.86
CA TRP A 148 32.27 12.79 -50.40
C TRP A 148 33.51 12.34 -51.16
N VAL A 149 34.28 13.28 -51.69
CA VAL A 149 35.49 13.00 -52.47
C VAL A 149 36.63 13.95 -52.10
N GLN A 150 37.86 13.48 -52.32
CA GLN A 150 39.08 14.28 -52.21
C GLN A 150 39.11 15.38 -53.29
N PRO A 151 39.85 16.49 -53.06
CA PRO A 151 39.93 17.57 -54.03
C PRO A 151 40.37 17.12 -55.42
N SER A 152 39.64 17.56 -56.44
CA SER A 152 39.91 17.27 -57.84
C SER A 152 41.14 18.02 -58.37
N ASP A 153 41.51 19.13 -57.72
CA ASP A 153 42.64 19.99 -58.08
C ASP A 153 43.36 20.51 -56.83
N ASP A 154 44.48 19.86 -56.49
CA ASP A 154 45.32 20.22 -55.34
C ASP A 154 46.17 21.49 -55.58
N SER A 155 46.19 22.03 -56.80
CA SER A 155 46.88 23.32 -57.04
C SER A 155 46.13 24.52 -56.45
N ARG A 156 44.85 24.34 -56.12
CA ARG A 156 43.97 25.33 -55.51
C ARG A 156 43.97 25.24 -53.99
N ILE A 157 43.47 26.30 -53.36
CA ILE A 157 43.11 26.31 -51.95
C ILE A 157 41.77 25.56 -51.80
N ASN A 158 41.80 24.42 -51.12
CA ASN A 158 40.66 23.56 -50.89
C ASN A 158 40.16 23.69 -49.46
N ILE A 159 38.95 24.21 -49.31
CA ILE A 159 38.30 24.45 -48.02
C ILE A 159 37.17 23.44 -47.84
N ALA A 160 37.29 22.52 -46.88
CA ALA A 160 36.22 21.59 -46.52
C ALA A 160 35.13 22.29 -45.70
N LEU A 161 33.87 22.10 -46.10
CA LEU A 161 32.69 22.52 -45.34
C LEU A 161 32.01 21.27 -44.78
N TYR A 162 31.78 21.27 -43.47
CA TYR A 162 31.31 20.09 -42.76
C TYR A 162 30.36 20.48 -41.62
N HIS A 163 29.32 19.68 -41.42
CA HIS A 163 28.40 19.83 -40.31
C HIS A 163 28.22 18.46 -39.63
N GLY A 164 28.68 18.36 -38.39
CA GLY A 164 28.69 17.12 -37.64
C GLY A 164 29.76 17.14 -36.55
N SER A 165 29.92 16.01 -35.87
CA SER A 165 30.75 15.92 -34.67
C SER A 165 32.05 15.15 -34.94
N ILE A 166 33.20 15.80 -34.72
CA ILE A 166 34.53 15.18 -34.88
C ILE A 166 35.02 14.63 -33.54
N SER A 167 35.60 13.43 -33.59
CA SER A 167 36.18 12.76 -32.42
C SER A 167 37.17 13.66 -31.68
N ASN A 168 37.11 13.65 -30.35
CA ASN A 168 37.84 14.49 -29.39
C ASN A 168 37.44 15.98 -29.34
N CYS A 169 36.35 16.40 -29.98
CA CYS A 169 35.82 17.76 -29.78
C CYS A 169 35.29 17.95 -28.35
N LYS A 170 35.18 19.22 -27.92
CA LYS A 170 34.64 19.60 -26.61
C LYS A 170 33.27 20.25 -26.75
N THR A 171 32.31 19.85 -25.91
CA THR A 171 31.03 20.54 -25.78
C THR A 171 31.16 21.80 -24.92
N ASP A 172 30.13 22.68 -24.89
CA ASP A 172 30.10 23.88 -24.02
C ASP A 172 30.27 23.54 -22.52
N LEU A 173 29.94 22.31 -22.11
CA LEU A 173 30.16 21.82 -20.74
C LEU A 173 31.60 21.34 -20.47
N ASN A 174 32.53 21.56 -21.42
CA ASN A 174 33.90 21.06 -21.39
C ASN A 174 34.05 19.52 -21.42
N TRP A 175 32.98 18.78 -21.69
CA TRP A 175 33.08 17.33 -21.89
C TRP A 175 33.75 17.03 -23.23
N VAL A 176 34.68 16.06 -23.25
CA VAL A 176 35.39 15.61 -24.45
C VAL A 176 34.65 14.42 -25.03
N MET A 177 34.25 14.52 -26.30
CA MET A 177 33.55 13.46 -26.99
C MET A 177 34.55 12.49 -27.63
N GLU A 178 34.77 11.32 -27.03
CA GLU A 178 35.78 10.36 -27.48
C GLU A 178 35.46 9.77 -28.87
N ASN A 179 34.18 9.49 -29.15
CA ASN A 179 33.70 8.95 -30.43
C ASN A 179 32.75 9.95 -31.09
N GLY A 180 33.22 10.64 -32.14
CA GLY A 180 32.36 11.46 -33.01
C GLY A 180 31.83 10.70 -34.22
N GLU A 181 31.10 11.39 -35.09
CA GLU A 181 30.66 10.84 -36.38
C GLU A 181 31.84 10.47 -37.28
N ASP A 182 32.88 11.31 -37.28
CA ASP A 182 34.13 11.05 -37.98
C ASP A 182 35.35 11.34 -37.10
N THR A 183 36.52 10.99 -37.61
CA THR A 183 37.81 11.41 -37.09
C THR A 183 38.33 12.61 -37.88
N ILE A 184 39.32 13.31 -37.35
CA ILE A 184 39.92 14.46 -38.02
C ILE A 184 40.54 14.11 -39.39
N ASP A 185 40.87 12.82 -39.60
CA ASP A 185 41.49 12.30 -40.82
C ASP A 185 40.58 12.45 -42.06
N ILE A 186 39.27 12.69 -41.87
CA ILE A 186 38.35 13.00 -42.99
C ILE A 186 38.74 14.26 -43.75
N PHE A 187 39.51 15.15 -43.13
CA PHE A 187 40.02 16.38 -43.72
C PHE A 187 41.44 16.24 -44.30
N GLU A 188 42.02 15.04 -44.31
CA GLU A 188 43.28 14.80 -45.04
C GLU A 188 43.10 15.15 -46.52
N GLY A 189 44.02 15.93 -47.08
CA GLY A 189 43.98 16.40 -48.48
C GLY A 189 43.35 17.78 -48.67
N PHE A 190 42.70 18.36 -47.65
CA PHE A 190 42.16 19.73 -47.68
C PHE A 190 43.10 20.69 -46.94
N ASP A 191 43.14 21.96 -47.37
CA ASP A 191 44.02 22.98 -46.79
C ASP A 191 43.43 23.61 -45.50
N TYR A 192 42.10 23.72 -45.46
CA TYR A 192 41.32 24.31 -44.36
C TYR A 192 39.99 23.57 -44.20
N ALA A 193 39.41 23.58 -42.99
CA ALA A 193 38.08 23.05 -42.74
C ALA A 193 37.24 23.94 -41.81
N MET A 194 36.05 24.31 -42.29
CA MET A 194 35.07 25.14 -41.59
C MET A 194 33.90 24.26 -41.13
N LEU A 195 33.75 24.12 -39.81
CA LEU A 195 32.84 23.15 -39.19
C LEU A 195 31.67 23.83 -38.44
N GLY A 196 30.49 23.19 -38.47
CA GLY A 196 29.32 23.46 -37.60
C GLY A 196 28.81 22.20 -36.89
N ASP A 197 27.77 22.30 -36.04
CA ASP A 197 27.18 21.31 -35.10
C ASP A 197 27.66 21.51 -33.64
N ILE A 198 28.95 21.79 -33.43
CA ILE A 198 29.49 22.01 -32.08
C ILE A 198 29.43 23.50 -31.71
N HIS A 199 28.52 23.83 -30.80
CA HIS A 199 28.22 25.20 -30.34
C HIS A 199 29.39 25.90 -29.61
N LYS A 200 30.41 25.14 -29.23
CA LYS A 200 31.64 25.65 -28.63
C LYS A 200 32.71 25.88 -29.70
N ARG A 201 33.11 27.16 -29.83
CA ARG A 201 34.26 27.58 -30.63
C ARG A 201 35.54 26.87 -30.20
N GLN A 202 36.18 26.16 -31.12
CA GLN A 202 37.44 25.45 -30.86
C GLN A 202 38.22 25.13 -32.13
N SER A 203 39.52 24.89 -31.96
CA SER A 203 40.43 24.33 -32.96
C SER A 203 40.61 22.84 -32.68
N LEU A 204 40.57 22.01 -33.71
CA LEU A 204 40.78 20.56 -33.58
C LEU A 204 42.21 20.14 -33.88
N ASP A 205 42.97 20.98 -34.58
CA ASP A 205 44.37 20.81 -34.88
C ASP A 205 45.23 21.88 -34.18
N THR A 206 46.54 21.65 -34.13
CA THR A 206 47.51 22.57 -33.53
C THR A 206 47.80 23.80 -34.40
N GLU A 207 47.64 23.68 -35.72
CA GLU A 207 47.92 24.78 -36.67
C GLU A 207 46.73 25.73 -36.80
N GLY A 208 45.52 25.29 -36.45
CA GLY A 208 44.33 26.12 -36.46
C GLY A 208 43.56 26.07 -37.77
N ARG A 209 43.81 25.08 -38.62
CA ARG A 209 43.21 24.93 -39.95
C ARG A 209 41.81 24.31 -39.91
N VAL A 210 41.49 23.57 -38.84
CA VAL A 210 40.22 22.84 -38.67
C VAL A 210 39.50 23.41 -37.46
N ARG A 211 38.39 24.13 -37.66
CA ARG A 211 37.71 24.83 -36.56
C ARG A 211 36.19 24.74 -36.61
N TYR A 212 35.61 24.57 -35.42
CA TYR A 212 34.22 24.95 -35.15
C TYR A 212 34.17 26.44 -34.83
N CYS A 213 33.29 27.18 -35.52
CA CYS A 213 33.04 28.58 -35.18
C CYS A 213 32.20 28.75 -33.91
N GLY A 214 31.40 27.73 -33.56
CA GLY A 214 30.38 27.80 -32.53
C GLY A 214 29.15 28.57 -33.01
N SER A 215 28.15 28.69 -32.14
CA SER A 215 26.88 29.31 -32.50
C SER A 215 26.98 30.80 -32.78
N THR A 216 26.23 31.26 -33.78
CA THR A 216 26.04 32.69 -34.08
C THR A 216 25.42 33.45 -32.90
N VAL A 217 24.45 32.83 -32.22
CA VAL A 217 23.69 33.43 -31.11
C VAL A 217 23.56 32.42 -29.98
N GLN A 218 23.66 32.88 -28.74
CA GLN A 218 23.52 32.04 -27.55
C GLN A 218 22.09 31.49 -27.44
N GLN A 219 21.93 30.17 -27.38
CA GLN A 219 20.61 29.53 -27.38
C GLN A 219 20.07 29.22 -25.98
N ASN A 220 20.95 28.98 -25.00
CA ASN A 220 20.59 28.56 -23.65
C ASN A 220 21.71 28.86 -22.62
N HIS A 221 21.51 28.56 -21.33
CA HIS A 221 22.52 28.82 -20.28
C HIS A 221 23.67 27.79 -20.20
N GLY A 222 23.60 26.72 -20.98
CA GLY A 222 24.71 25.76 -21.13
C GLY A 222 25.83 26.34 -21.98
N GLU A 223 25.50 27.30 -22.85
CA GLU A 223 26.42 28.00 -23.73
C GLU A 223 27.03 29.24 -23.07
N THR A 224 28.28 29.53 -23.45
CA THR A 224 28.95 30.78 -23.10
C THR A 224 28.35 31.98 -23.86
N ASN A 225 28.55 33.19 -23.34
CA ASN A 225 28.01 34.41 -23.96
C ASN A 225 28.96 35.04 -25.00
N ASP A 226 30.02 34.35 -25.41
CA ASP A 226 31.01 34.83 -26.38
C ASP A 226 30.70 34.33 -27.81
N LYS A 227 29.42 34.40 -28.20
CA LYS A 227 28.91 33.92 -29.49
C LYS A 227 29.14 34.92 -30.62
N GLY A 228 29.15 34.45 -31.87
CA GLY A 228 29.47 35.27 -33.03
C GLY A 228 29.94 34.46 -34.23
N PHE A 229 30.99 34.91 -34.91
CA PHE A 229 31.52 34.23 -36.09
C PHE A 229 33.05 34.28 -36.17
N LEU A 230 33.64 33.43 -37.01
CA LEU A 230 35.08 33.47 -37.30
C LEU A 230 35.34 34.20 -38.62
N LEU A 231 36.24 35.17 -38.60
CA LEU A 231 36.78 35.79 -39.80
C LEU A 231 38.11 35.10 -40.15
N TRP A 232 38.17 34.48 -41.32
CA TRP A 232 39.38 33.91 -41.89
C TRP A 232 39.95 34.86 -42.92
N GLU A 233 41.24 35.17 -42.81
CA GLU A 233 42.01 35.89 -43.82
C GLU A 233 43.02 34.90 -44.39
N ILE A 234 42.78 34.41 -45.60
CA ILE A 234 43.57 33.35 -46.24
C ILE A 234 44.34 33.95 -47.42
N GLU A 235 45.67 33.98 -47.32
CA GLU A 235 46.56 34.42 -48.41
C GLU A 235 46.87 33.26 -49.36
N ASN A 236 47.22 32.11 -48.79
CA ASN A 236 47.60 30.90 -49.52
C ASN A 236 47.43 29.66 -48.62
N LYS A 237 47.96 28.51 -49.03
CA LYS A 237 47.86 27.25 -48.27
C LYS A 237 48.61 27.28 -46.93
N ASP A 238 49.59 28.16 -46.76
CA ASP A 238 50.46 28.20 -45.57
C ASP A 238 50.32 29.47 -44.72
N ASP A 239 49.78 30.55 -45.29
CA ASP A 239 49.61 31.83 -44.60
C ASP A 239 48.13 32.20 -44.45
N PHE A 240 47.66 32.21 -43.20
CA PHE A 240 46.30 32.58 -42.84
C PHE A 240 46.21 33.11 -41.42
N THR A 241 45.18 33.92 -41.15
CA THR A 241 44.79 34.31 -39.79
C THR A 241 43.31 34.07 -39.54
N VAL A 242 42.96 33.76 -38.28
CA VAL A 242 41.57 33.56 -37.87
C VAL A 242 41.27 34.40 -36.64
N ARG A 243 40.25 35.25 -36.74
CA ARG A 243 39.80 36.14 -35.64
C ARG A 243 38.36 35.82 -35.29
N HIS A 244 38.05 35.78 -33.99
CA HIS A 244 36.67 35.69 -33.54
C HIS A 244 36.06 37.09 -33.42
N ILE A 245 34.90 37.30 -34.04
CA ILE A 245 34.10 38.51 -33.90
C ILE A 245 32.91 38.19 -33.01
N GLU A 246 32.93 38.70 -31.78
CA GLU A 246 31.87 38.51 -30.80
C GLU A 246 30.68 39.43 -31.09
N LEU A 247 29.47 38.87 -31.13
CA LEU A 247 28.23 39.61 -31.29
C LEU A 247 27.57 39.80 -29.93
N LYS A 248 27.21 41.04 -29.59
CA LYS A 248 26.68 41.32 -28.27
C LYS A 248 25.23 40.84 -28.16
N ASN A 249 25.01 39.87 -27.28
CA ASN A 249 23.66 39.42 -26.93
C ASN A 249 22.91 40.50 -26.13
N PRO A 250 21.75 41.00 -26.59
CA PRO A 250 20.98 42.01 -25.87
C PRO A 250 20.36 41.48 -24.56
N LYS A 251 20.10 40.17 -24.46
CA LYS A 251 19.53 39.52 -23.27
C LYS A 251 20.18 38.15 -23.05
N PRO A 252 21.42 38.13 -22.51
CA PRO A 252 22.20 36.91 -22.38
C PRO A 252 21.63 35.95 -21.35
N PHE A 253 21.84 34.65 -21.57
CA PHE A 253 21.61 33.60 -20.59
C PHE A 253 22.84 33.50 -19.69
N LEU A 254 22.69 33.87 -18.41
CA LEU A 254 23.81 33.92 -17.46
C LEU A 254 23.51 33.04 -16.24
N THR A 255 24.55 32.38 -15.75
CA THR A 255 24.49 31.53 -14.56
C THR A 255 25.29 32.17 -13.42
N ILE A 256 24.70 32.26 -12.23
CA ILE A 256 25.32 32.73 -10.99
C ILE A 256 25.38 31.58 -10.01
N GLU A 257 26.58 31.12 -9.68
CA GLU A 257 26.76 30.18 -8.58
C GLU A 257 26.64 30.91 -7.24
N LEU A 258 25.69 30.46 -6.42
CA LEU A 258 25.48 30.95 -5.07
C LEU A 258 26.56 30.41 -4.14
N THR A 259 26.94 31.23 -3.16
CA THR A 259 27.80 30.78 -2.06
C THR A 259 27.10 29.67 -1.25
N PRO A 260 27.83 28.86 -0.45
CA PRO A 260 27.23 27.81 0.38
C PRO A 260 26.14 28.27 1.35
N LYS A 261 26.10 29.57 1.67
CA LYS A 261 25.05 30.21 2.50
C LYS A 261 23.91 30.83 1.68
N GLY A 262 23.80 30.51 0.39
CA GLY A 262 22.76 30.99 -0.51
C GLY A 262 22.86 32.48 -0.86
N LYS A 263 24.04 33.10 -0.72
CA LYS A 263 24.25 34.51 -1.08
C LYS A 263 24.87 34.62 -2.47
N ILE A 264 24.49 35.66 -3.20
CA ILE A 264 25.13 36.07 -4.45
C ILE A 264 26.59 36.49 -4.17
N PRO A 265 27.58 35.99 -4.91
CA PRO A 265 28.97 36.39 -4.75
C PRO A 265 29.16 37.91 -4.80
N ARG A 266 30.15 38.42 -4.05
CA ARG A 266 30.47 39.85 -4.05
C ARG A 266 31.11 40.20 -5.40
N GLY A 267 30.74 41.35 -5.96
CA GLY A 267 31.29 41.82 -7.23
C GLY A 267 30.64 41.27 -8.50
N THR A 268 29.67 40.35 -8.40
CA THR A 268 28.92 39.86 -9.58
C THR A 268 28.29 41.02 -10.35
N LYS A 269 28.61 41.10 -11.64
CA LYS A 269 28.05 42.06 -12.60
C LYS A 269 27.25 41.29 -13.64
N ILE A 270 26.04 41.77 -13.91
CA ILE A 270 25.09 41.15 -14.84
C ILE A 270 24.52 42.26 -15.70
N GLN A 271 24.34 41.96 -16.99
CA GLN A 271 23.68 42.86 -17.93
C GLN A 271 22.20 43.02 -17.57
N GLU A 272 21.68 44.25 -17.60
CA GLU A 272 20.25 44.51 -17.42
C GLU A 272 19.43 43.79 -18.49
N GLY A 273 18.31 43.17 -18.11
CA GLY A 273 17.50 42.36 -19.01
C GLY A 273 18.05 40.94 -19.30
N ALA A 274 19.19 40.55 -18.72
CA ALA A 274 19.69 39.18 -18.83
C ALA A 274 18.70 38.14 -18.27
N ARG A 275 18.77 36.92 -18.77
CA ARG A 275 18.06 35.74 -18.24
C ARG A 275 18.97 35.06 -17.25
N LEU A 276 18.62 35.09 -15.96
CA LEU A 276 19.49 34.61 -14.90
C LEU A 276 19.11 33.22 -14.41
N ARG A 277 20.12 32.39 -14.18
CA ARG A 277 20.01 31.11 -13.48
C ARG A 277 20.88 31.15 -12.23
N LEU A 278 20.29 30.97 -11.06
CA LEU A 278 20.98 30.82 -9.80
C LEU A 278 21.28 29.34 -9.56
N VAL A 279 22.54 28.97 -9.37
CA VAL A 279 22.94 27.58 -9.14
C VAL A 279 23.44 27.45 -7.71
N SER A 280 23.04 26.40 -7.00
CA SER A 280 23.64 26.02 -5.72
C SER A 280 24.18 24.59 -5.79
N THR A 281 25.38 24.39 -5.27
CA THR A 281 25.96 23.05 -5.01
C THR A 281 25.64 22.54 -3.61
N ASN A 282 24.95 23.35 -2.79
CA ASN A 282 24.53 23.00 -1.43
C ASN A 282 23.00 23.02 -1.32
N ASN A 283 22.44 22.20 -0.44
CA ASN A 283 21.01 22.24 -0.17
C ASN A 283 20.67 23.49 0.67
N LEU A 284 19.97 24.47 0.08
CA LEU A 284 19.71 25.78 0.70
C LEU A 284 18.28 25.87 1.26
N PRO A 285 18.05 26.57 2.40
CA PRO A 285 16.72 26.87 2.89
C PRO A 285 15.91 27.71 1.89
N LEU A 286 14.60 27.48 1.82
CA LEU A 286 13.67 28.17 0.89
C LEU A 286 13.78 29.70 1.01
N ASP A 287 13.85 30.22 2.23
CA ASP A 287 14.00 31.67 2.47
C ASP A 287 15.30 32.24 1.90
N SER A 288 16.38 31.45 1.91
CA SER A 288 17.65 31.87 1.33
C SER A 288 17.56 31.92 -0.20
N ILE A 289 16.88 30.95 -0.82
CA ILE A 289 16.63 30.91 -2.27
C ILE A 289 15.72 32.07 -2.68
N ARG A 290 14.58 32.26 -2.01
CA ARG A 290 13.63 33.37 -2.24
C ARG A 290 14.34 34.71 -2.09
N LYS A 291 15.15 34.89 -1.05
CA LYS A 291 15.93 36.11 -0.83
C LYS A 291 16.99 36.32 -1.90
N ALA A 292 17.69 35.28 -2.36
CA ALA A 292 18.65 35.38 -3.46
C ALA A 292 17.96 35.75 -4.77
N ALA A 293 16.80 35.17 -5.07
CA ALA A 293 16.00 35.49 -6.24
C ALA A 293 15.48 36.94 -6.18
N GLU A 294 14.91 37.38 -5.05
CA GLU A 294 14.46 38.77 -4.86
C GLU A 294 15.61 39.77 -4.98
N ILE A 295 16.76 39.49 -4.36
CA ILE A 295 17.94 40.35 -4.48
C ILE A 295 18.38 40.40 -5.94
N SER A 296 18.37 39.27 -6.66
CA SER A 296 18.73 39.23 -8.08
C SER A 296 17.76 40.07 -8.92
N LYS A 297 16.44 39.93 -8.70
CA LYS A 297 15.38 40.72 -9.35
C LYS A 297 15.58 42.22 -9.12
N LYS A 298 15.84 42.64 -7.87
CA LYS A 298 16.04 44.05 -7.49
C LYS A 298 17.38 44.62 -7.98
N ARG A 299 18.46 43.85 -7.85
CA ARG A 299 19.84 44.30 -8.10
C ARG A 299 20.19 44.33 -9.59
N PHE A 300 19.74 43.33 -10.35
CA PHE A 300 20.16 43.13 -11.74
C PHE A 300 19.06 43.41 -12.77
N LYS A 301 17.80 43.57 -12.33
CA LYS A 301 16.62 43.75 -13.20
C LYS A 301 16.63 42.81 -14.43
N PRO A 302 16.73 41.49 -14.18
CA PRO A 302 16.76 40.49 -15.24
C PRO A 302 15.38 40.35 -15.89
N GLU A 303 15.33 39.81 -17.11
CA GLU A 303 14.07 39.40 -17.74
C GLU A 303 13.43 38.23 -16.99
N SER A 304 14.25 37.28 -16.55
CA SER A 304 13.81 36.12 -15.77
C SER A 304 14.88 35.69 -14.77
N VAL A 305 14.44 35.04 -13.68
CA VAL A 305 15.32 34.41 -12.69
C VAL A 305 14.85 32.99 -12.45
N THR A 306 15.74 32.04 -12.67
CA THR A 306 15.54 30.60 -12.41
C THR A 306 16.51 30.15 -11.33
N TYR A 307 16.22 29.04 -10.64
CA TYR A 307 17.13 28.44 -9.66
C TYR A 307 17.29 26.94 -9.93
N LEU A 308 18.53 26.45 -9.83
CA LEU A 308 18.92 25.06 -10.04
C LEU A 308 19.75 24.57 -8.84
N ASN A 309 19.33 23.46 -8.23
CA ASN A 309 20.10 22.81 -7.17
C ASN A 309 20.90 21.64 -7.75
N ARG A 310 22.22 21.74 -7.78
CA ARG A 310 23.15 20.69 -8.22
C ARG A 310 23.56 19.75 -7.08
N ALA A 311 23.24 20.06 -5.82
CA ALA A 311 23.56 19.22 -4.66
C ALA A 311 22.87 17.83 -4.68
N ALA A 312 21.84 17.66 -5.53
CA ALA A 312 21.10 16.40 -5.62
C ALA A 312 21.76 15.36 -6.54
N GLY A 313 22.65 15.77 -7.45
CA GLY A 313 23.31 14.88 -8.42
C GLY A 313 24.54 14.14 -7.92
N GLU A 314 25.21 14.63 -6.88
CA GLU A 314 26.25 13.90 -6.15
C GLU A 314 25.74 13.65 -4.73
N ARG A 315 25.38 12.40 -4.41
CA ARG A 315 25.10 12.00 -3.01
C ARG A 315 26.42 11.99 -2.22
N GLY A 316 26.93 13.17 -1.91
CA GLY A 316 27.87 13.42 -0.84
C GLY A 316 27.10 13.65 0.46
N SER A 317 27.09 12.64 1.32
CA SER A 317 26.81 12.70 2.78
C SER A 317 26.00 13.91 3.27
N VAL A 318 24.68 13.88 3.08
CA VAL A 318 23.75 14.79 3.79
C VAL A 318 23.17 14.04 4.99
N GLU A 319 23.99 13.87 6.02
CA GLU A 319 23.59 13.24 7.28
C GLU A 319 23.36 14.23 8.43
N GLU A 320 23.49 15.55 8.23
CA GLU A 320 23.59 16.45 9.40
C GLU A 320 22.48 17.51 9.56
N ILE A 321 21.56 17.73 8.61
CA ILE A 321 20.59 18.85 8.74
C ILE A 321 19.10 18.45 8.57
N THR A 322 18.79 17.25 8.06
CA THR A 322 17.39 16.77 7.90
C THR A 322 17.01 15.61 8.84
N ASN A 323 17.88 15.25 9.79
CA ASN A 323 17.98 13.88 10.27
C ASN A 323 17.17 13.47 11.50
N SER A 324 16.34 14.32 12.11
CA SER A 324 15.62 13.90 13.34
C SER A 324 14.25 13.27 13.10
N LEU A 325 13.63 13.43 11.93
CA LEU A 325 12.26 12.92 11.70
C LEU A 325 12.14 12.09 10.42
N VAL A 326 13.00 12.27 9.41
CA VAL A 326 12.78 11.73 8.04
C VAL A 326 13.22 10.27 7.88
N LYS A 327 13.92 9.69 8.85
CA LYS A 327 14.57 8.37 8.72
C LYS A 327 14.28 7.36 9.83
N GLU A 328 13.29 7.61 10.69
CA GLU A 328 12.87 6.59 11.64
C GLU A 328 12.18 5.46 10.88
N ASP A 329 12.69 4.24 11.02
CA ASP A 329 12.07 3.04 10.47
C ASP A 329 10.81 2.74 11.30
N LEU A 330 9.64 3.06 10.75
CA LEU A 330 8.36 2.84 11.42
C LEU A 330 8.02 1.36 11.60
N ARG A 331 8.80 0.44 10.99
CA ARG A 331 8.70 -1.00 11.22
C ARG A 331 9.52 -1.44 12.43
N ASP A 332 10.50 -0.65 12.87
CA ASP A 332 11.34 -0.96 14.03
C ASP A 332 10.46 -1.01 15.31
N PRO A 333 10.45 -2.14 16.03
CA PRO A 333 9.74 -2.26 17.30
C PRO A 333 10.12 -1.20 18.35
N ALA A 334 11.36 -0.70 18.34
CA ALA A 334 11.81 0.33 19.27
C ALA A 334 11.14 1.69 18.97
N VAL A 335 11.16 2.11 17.69
CA VAL A 335 10.48 3.33 17.24
C VAL A 335 8.97 3.25 17.50
N GLN A 336 8.36 2.10 17.20
CA GLN A 336 6.93 1.89 17.47
C GLN A 336 6.60 2.00 18.96
N ARG A 337 7.48 1.53 19.86
CA ARG A 337 7.30 1.67 21.30
C ARG A 337 7.29 3.14 21.72
N GLU A 338 8.25 3.93 21.24
CA GLU A 338 8.31 5.37 21.53
C GLU A 338 7.04 6.10 21.04
N LEU A 339 6.53 5.74 19.86
CA LEU A 339 5.30 6.31 19.31
C LEU A 339 4.05 5.92 20.12
N ILE A 340 3.99 4.67 20.62
CA ILE A 340 2.91 4.22 21.52
C ILE A 340 2.98 4.98 22.84
N ASP A 341 4.17 5.18 23.41
CA ASP A 341 4.37 5.92 24.65
C ASP A 341 3.95 7.38 24.53
N GLU A 342 4.35 8.03 23.43
CA GLU A 342 3.94 9.41 23.16
C GLU A 342 2.41 9.53 23.05
N TYR A 343 1.77 8.59 22.35
CA TYR A 343 0.31 8.61 22.13
C TYR A 343 -0.50 8.29 23.40
N LEU A 344 -0.03 7.34 24.22
CA LEU A 344 -0.73 6.90 25.42
C LEU A 344 -0.46 7.75 26.66
N LYS A 345 0.44 8.74 26.58
CA LYS A 345 0.83 9.59 27.71
C LYS A 345 -0.36 10.26 28.42
N ASP A 346 -1.36 10.69 27.66
CA ASP A 346 -2.57 11.35 28.18
C ASP A 346 -3.63 10.38 28.70
N PHE A 347 -3.47 9.07 28.47
CA PHE A 347 -4.42 8.03 28.89
C PHE A 347 -4.12 7.50 30.30
N HIS A 348 -2.96 7.82 30.88
CA HIS A 348 -2.56 7.41 32.23
C HIS A 348 -2.72 5.90 32.50
N ALA A 349 -2.37 5.07 31.51
CA ALA A 349 -2.46 3.61 31.64
C ALA A 349 -1.49 3.08 32.72
N GLU A 350 -1.91 2.04 33.44
CA GLU A 350 -1.06 1.33 34.40
C GLU A 350 0.07 0.56 33.68
N ASP A 351 1.21 0.38 34.35
CA ASP A 351 2.42 -0.20 33.76
C ASP A 351 2.19 -1.62 33.22
N ASP A 352 1.31 -2.40 33.85
CA ASP A 352 0.97 -3.77 33.45
C ASP A 352 0.12 -3.79 32.16
N VAL A 353 -0.85 -2.88 32.02
CA VAL A 353 -1.64 -2.68 30.80
C VAL A 353 -0.73 -2.20 29.67
N LEU A 354 0.18 -1.26 29.94
CA LEU A 354 1.13 -0.75 28.96
C LEU A 354 2.05 -1.88 28.42
N GLN A 355 2.52 -2.75 29.30
CA GLN A 355 3.32 -3.91 28.92
C GLN A 355 2.54 -4.87 28.01
N ARG A 356 1.26 -5.12 28.29
CA ARG A 356 0.39 -5.92 27.41
C ARG A 356 0.20 -5.27 26.03
N VAL A 357 0.08 -3.94 25.95
CA VAL A 357 0.02 -3.21 24.67
C VAL A 357 1.30 -3.44 23.85
N TYR A 358 2.48 -3.46 24.48
CA TYR A 358 3.73 -3.78 23.78
C TYR A 358 3.78 -5.23 23.31
N ASP A 359 3.27 -6.16 24.11
CA ASP A 359 3.22 -7.58 23.75
C ASP A 359 2.28 -7.82 22.56
N LEU A 360 1.15 -7.11 22.50
CA LEU A 360 0.27 -7.06 21.31
C LEU A 360 1.01 -6.51 20.09
N ASN A 361 1.76 -5.41 20.23
CA ASN A 361 2.54 -4.85 19.13
C ASN A 361 3.56 -5.87 18.59
N LYS A 362 4.26 -6.57 19.48
CA LYS A 362 5.24 -7.62 19.14
C LYS A 362 4.58 -8.83 18.46
N LYS A 363 3.42 -9.26 18.96
CA LYS A 363 2.60 -10.34 18.38
C LYS A 363 2.27 -10.02 16.92
N TYR A 364 1.68 -8.85 16.64
CA TYR A 364 1.26 -8.52 15.28
C TYR A 364 2.41 -8.17 14.33
N ASN A 365 3.54 -7.61 14.82
CA ASN A 365 4.75 -7.51 13.99
C ASN A 365 5.17 -8.89 13.46
N SER A 366 5.22 -9.89 14.34
CA SER A 366 5.63 -11.25 13.99
C SER A 366 4.69 -11.94 12.99
N VAL A 367 3.40 -11.55 12.98
CA VAL A 367 2.42 -12.04 12.00
C VAL A 367 2.65 -11.37 10.63
N LEU A 368 2.82 -10.05 10.62
CA LEU A 368 3.00 -9.29 9.37
C LEU A 368 4.31 -9.62 8.64
N GLU A 369 5.40 -9.86 9.37
CA GLU A 369 6.69 -10.28 8.79
C GLU A 369 6.59 -11.60 8.01
N LYS A 370 5.68 -12.51 8.40
CA LYS A 370 5.51 -13.81 7.75
C LYS A 370 4.75 -13.71 6.42
N ASP A 371 3.76 -12.81 6.33
CA ASP A 371 2.85 -12.76 5.19
C ASP A 371 3.37 -11.91 4.02
N GLU A 372 4.03 -10.77 4.25
CA GLU A 372 4.50 -9.90 3.15
C GLU A 372 5.49 -8.80 3.58
N ASP A 373 6.74 -9.15 3.93
CA ASP A 373 7.77 -8.12 4.14
C ASP A 373 8.36 -7.63 2.80
N ILE A 374 7.66 -6.68 2.17
CA ILE A 374 8.17 -5.91 1.03
C ILE A 374 9.30 -5.01 1.53
N ALA A 375 10.49 -5.10 0.94
CA ALA A 375 11.61 -4.27 1.35
C ALA A 375 11.28 -2.78 1.23
N ARG A 376 11.74 -1.99 2.20
CA ARG A 376 11.63 -0.52 2.23
C ARG A 376 13.02 0.10 2.22
N ASN A 377 13.11 1.38 1.84
CA ASN A 377 14.33 2.14 1.67
C ASN A 377 15.33 1.54 0.66
N VAL A 378 14.81 0.75 -0.28
CA VAL A 378 15.61 0.11 -1.31
C VAL A 378 15.72 1.00 -2.53
N ASN A 379 16.95 1.32 -2.93
CA ASN A 379 17.22 1.94 -4.23
C ASN A 379 17.88 0.90 -5.15
N TRP A 380 17.29 0.66 -6.32
CA TRP A 380 17.81 -0.28 -7.30
C TRP A 380 18.08 0.41 -8.65
N LYS A 381 19.06 -0.09 -9.39
CA LYS A 381 19.44 0.43 -10.72
C LYS A 381 19.01 -0.55 -11.80
N LEU A 382 18.24 -0.08 -12.77
CA LEU A 382 17.94 -0.85 -13.97
C LEU A 382 19.20 -0.90 -14.85
N MET A 383 19.66 -2.10 -15.21
CA MET A 383 20.85 -2.29 -16.07
C MET A 383 20.45 -2.56 -17.50
N SER A 384 19.60 -3.57 -17.74
CA SER A 384 19.22 -3.98 -19.09
C SER A 384 17.78 -4.47 -19.14
N LEU A 385 17.16 -4.30 -20.31
CA LEU A 385 15.85 -4.85 -20.66
C LEU A 385 15.94 -5.50 -22.03
N GLU A 386 15.60 -6.79 -22.11
CA GLU A 386 15.57 -7.59 -23.33
C GLU A 386 14.16 -8.16 -23.52
N TRP A 387 13.63 -8.16 -24.74
CA TRP A 387 12.32 -8.76 -25.02
C TRP A 387 12.13 -9.23 -26.46
N ASP A 388 11.34 -10.28 -26.59
CA ASP A 388 10.99 -10.93 -27.84
C ASP A 388 9.47 -11.10 -27.94
N ASN A 389 8.89 -10.71 -29.07
CA ASN A 389 7.49 -10.98 -29.42
C ASN A 389 6.45 -10.48 -28.38
N LEU A 390 6.75 -9.37 -27.69
CA LEU A 390 5.80 -8.69 -26.79
C LEU A 390 5.11 -7.51 -27.50
N PHE A 391 3.79 -7.41 -27.36
CA PHE A 391 2.91 -6.42 -27.98
C PHE A 391 3.07 -6.35 -29.51
N ASN A 392 3.62 -5.26 -30.04
CA ASN A 392 3.87 -5.07 -31.47
C ASN A 392 5.34 -5.29 -31.86
N TYR A 393 6.19 -5.71 -30.92
CA TYR A 393 7.60 -5.98 -31.16
C TYR A 393 7.83 -7.38 -31.74
N GLY A 394 8.90 -7.51 -32.53
CA GLY A 394 9.45 -8.79 -33.00
C GLY A 394 10.50 -9.35 -32.03
N GLU A 395 11.45 -10.11 -32.55
CA GLU A 395 12.57 -10.69 -31.77
C GLU A 395 13.81 -9.77 -31.74
N GLY A 396 14.64 -9.91 -30.71
CA GLY A 396 15.96 -9.29 -30.60
C GLY A 396 15.97 -7.85 -30.07
N ASN A 397 14.96 -7.43 -29.30
CA ASN A 397 14.93 -6.07 -28.75
C ASN A 397 15.73 -6.01 -27.44
N ARG A 398 16.57 -4.98 -27.31
CA ARG A 398 17.37 -4.74 -26.11
C ARG A 398 17.53 -3.24 -25.85
N ILE A 399 17.45 -2.84 -24.59
CA ILE A 399 17.87 -1.53 -24.10
C ILE A 399 18.86 -1.73 -22.96
N ASP A 400 20.03 -1.13 -23.12
CA ASP A 400 21.09 -0.99 -22.15
C ASP A 400 20.97 0.35 -21.42
N PHE A 401 20.56 0.31 -20.16
CA PHE A 401 20.36 1.49 -19.32
C PHE A 401 21.66 2.00 -18.69
N GLU A 402 22.77 1.27 -18.80
CA GLU A 402 24.05 1.72 -18.25
C GLU A 402 24.69 2.84 -19.06
N ASN A 403 24.43 2.85 -20.37
CA ASN A 403 24.90 3.88 -21.30
C ASN A 403 23.98 5.11 -21.36
N LEU A 404 22.92 5.14 -20.56
CA LEU A 404 21.91 6.19 -20.57
C LEU A 404 22.04 7.08 -19.32
N SER A 405 21.94 8.40 -19.52
CA SER A 405 21.86 9.39 -18.45
C SER A 405 21.05 10.60 -18.89
N GLY A 406 20.46 11.34 -17.95
CA GLY A 406 19.64 12.51 -18.24
C GLY A 406 18.24 12.15 -18.73
N VAL A 407 17.63 13.04 -19.52
CA VAL A 407 16.32 12.82 -20.15
C VAL A 407 16.51 12.04 -21.43
N VAL A 408 15.96 10.83 -21.47
CA VAL A 408 16.01 9.93 -22.63
C VAL A 408 14.65 9.89 -23.31
N GLY A 409 14.57 10.30 -24.56
CA GLY A 409 13.32 10.42 -25.30
C GLY A 409 13.00 9.16 -26.09
N VAL A 410 11.85 8.55 -25.84
CA VAL A 410 11.26 7.53 -26.71
C VAL A 410 10.23 8.23 -27.61
N LEU A 411 10.68 8.65 -28.78
CA LEU A 411 9.95 9.58 -29.63
C LEU A 411 9.52 8.89 -30.93
N GLY A 412 8.28 9.11 -31.34
CA GLY A 412 7.71 8.46 -32.52
C GLY A 412 6.24 8.77 -32.71
N LYS A 413 5.67 8.43 -33.87
CA LYS A 413 4.23 8.58 -34.12
C LYS A 413 3.40 7.75 -33.13
N ASN A 414 2.14 8.13 -32.92
CA ASN A 414 1.22 7.28 -32.16
C ASN A 414 1.13 5.88 -32.81
N PHE A 415 0.95 4.85 -31.98
CA PHE A 415 0.91 3.43 -32.41
C PHE A 415 2.24 2.86 -32.96
N SER A 416 3.38 3.48 -32.64
CA SER A 416 4.70 2.92 -32.95
C SER A 416 5.19 1.87 -31.96
N GLY A 417 4.57 1.75 -30.77
CA GLY A 417 5.00 0.83 -29.71
C GLY A 417 5.76 1.47 -28.54
N LYS A 418 5.77 2.81 -28.43
CA LYS A 418 6.52 3.54 -27.38
C LYS A 418 6.19 3.11 -25.96
N SER A 419 4.91 3.21 -25.57
CA SER A 419 4.46 2.78 -24.24
C SER A 419 4.58 1.26 -24.06
N SER A 420 4.61 0.49 -25.16
CA SER A 420 4.80 -0.96 -25.12
C SER A 420 6.21 -1.40 -24.69
N ILE A 421 7.22 -0.53 -24.77
CA ILE A 421 8.53 -0.78 -24.16
C ILE A 421 8.36 -0.87 -22.64
N ILE A 422 7.67 0.11 -22.05
CA ILE A 422 7.43 0.15 -20.61
C ILE A 422 6.50 -0.97 -20.17
N ASP A 423 5.46 -1.25 -20.94
CA ASP A 423 4.58 -2.39 -20.65
C ASP A 423 5.33 -3.73 -20.73
N SER A 424 6.35 -3.85 -21.60
CA SER A 424 7.22 -5.05 -21.66
C SER A 424 8.11 -5.17 -20.43
N PHE A 425 8.67 -4.06 -19.94
CA PHE A 425 9.39 -4.00 -18.66
C PHE A 425 8.47 -4.37 -17.47
N LEU A 426 7.29 -3.76 -17.38
CA LEU A 426 6.32 -4.02 -16.31
C LEU A 426 5.82 -5.46 -16.33
N PHE A 427 5.62 -6.03 -17.52
CA PHE A 427 5.26 -7.44 -17.67
C PHE A 427 6.37 -8.33 -17.14
N THR A 428 7.60 -8.08 -17.56
CA THR A 428 8.77 -8.86 -17.16
C THR A 428 8.98 -8.84 -15.65
N LEU A 429 8.89 -7.66 -15.01
CA LEU A 429 9.14 -7.55 -13.58
C LEU A 429 7.91 -7.95 -12.74
N PHE A 430 6.73 -7.43 -13.05
CA PHE A 430 5.55 -7.51 -12.18
C PHE A 430 4.41 -8.39 -12.73
N ASN A 431 4.56 -9.03 -13.90
CA ASN A 431 3.51 -9.78 -14.58
C ASN A 431 2.24 -8.95 -14.81
N SER A 432 2.41 -7.67 -15.12
CA SER A 432 1.32 -6.72 -15.30
C SER A 432 1.72 -5.62 -16.28
N THR A 433 0.82 -4.70 -16.60
CA THR A 433 1.08 -3.60 -17.54
C THR A 433 0.65 -2.28 -16.94
N SER A 434 1.05 -1.15 -17.53
CA SER A 434 0.59 0.18 -17.09
C SER A 434 -0.93 0.37 -17.24
N LYS A 435 -1.55 -0.46 -18.09
CA LYS A 435 -2.98 -0.59 -18.30
C LYS A 435 -3.53 -1.75 -17.46
N ASN A 436 -4.75 -1.62 -16.93
CA ASN A 436 -5.44 -2.70 -16.22
C ASN A 436 -5.91 -3.85 -17.16
N SER A 437 -4.99 -4.44 -17.93
CA SER A 437 -5.25 -5.64 -18.74
C SER A 437 -5.02 -6.89 -17.91
N ARG A 438 -6.04 -7.75 -17.80
CA ARG A 438 -5.99 -8.96 -16.95
C ARG A 438 -5.57 -10.25 -17.67
N ARG A 439 -5.26 -10.19 -18.98
CA ARG A 439 -4.94 -11.38 -19.79
C ARG A 439 -3.54 -11.28 -20.40
N ASN A 440 -2.63 -12.15 -19.96
CA ASN A 440 -1.26 -12.27 -20.51
C ASN A 440 -1.26 -12.64 -21.99
N LEU A 441 -2.33 -13.26 -22.50
CA LEU A 441 -2.56 -13.48 -23.92
C LEU A 441 -2.41 -12.19 -24.75
N ASN A 442 -2.85 -11.05 -24.20
CA ASN A 442 -2.83 -9.76 -24.90
C ASN A 442 -1.43 -9.10 -24.90
N VAL A 443 -0.49 -9.64 -24.11
CA VAL A 443 0.90 -9.18 -24.05
C VAL A 443 1.71 -9.86 -25.15
N ILE A 444 1.37 -11.09 -25.53
CA ILE A 444 2.04 -11.80 -26.64
C ILE A 444 1.63 -11.14 -27.96
N ASN A 445 2.60 -10.93 -28.86
CA ASN A 445 2.33 -10.43 -30.20
C ASN A 445 1.28 -11.30 -30.91
N GLN A 446 0.34 -10.66 -31.61
CA GLN A 446 -0.75 -11.36 -32.27
C GLN A 446 -0.25 -12.37 -33.32
N ALA A 447 0.89 -12.10 -33.95
CA ALA A 447 1.51 -12.95 -34.96
C ALA A 447 2.49 -14.01 -34.41
N ALA A 448 2.67 -14.08 -33.09
CA ALA A 448 3.59 -15.03 -32.44
C ALA A 448 2.86 -15.99 -31.49
N GLU A 449 3.39 -17.19 -31.29
CA GLU A 449 2.84 -18.18 -30.33
C GLU A 449 3.35 -17.97 -28.90
N LYS A 450 4.51 -17.32 -28.76
CA LYS A 450 5.14 -17.06 -27.46
C LYS A 450 5.81 -15.69 -27.42
N GLY A 451 5.95 -15.15 -26.22
CA GLY A 451 6.65 -13.90 -25.94
C GLY A 451 7.51 -14.00 -24.69
N ARG A 452 8.64 -13.29 -24.68
CA ARG A 452 9.66 -13.37 -23.62
C ARG A 452 10.12 -11.97 -23.22
N GLY A 453 10.40 -11.78 -21.95
CA GLY A 453 11.11 -10.62 -21.45
C GLY A 453 12.13 -11.01 -20.39
N ARG A 454 13.26 -10.29 -20.34
CA ARG A 454 14.35 -10.48 -19.39
C ARG A 454 14.86 -9.11 -18.93
N VAL A 455 15.05 -8.95 -17.62
CA VAL A 455 15.51 -7.70 -17.02
C VAL A 455 16.62 -7.96 -16.02
N GLU A 456 17.67 -7.14 -16.05
CA GLU A 456 18.77 -7.17 -15.09
C GLU A 456 18.76 -5.90 -14.23
N ILE A 457 18.85 -6.09 -12.92
CA ILE A 457 18.70 -5.03 -11.91
C ILE A 457 19.86 -5.13 -10.91
N LEU A 458 20.58 -4.03 -10.71
CA LEU A 458 21.61 -3.89 -9.69
C LEU A 458 20.98 -3.41 -8.38
N LEU A 459 21.19 -4.17 -7.31
CA LEU A 459 20.72 -3.84 -5.96
C LEU A 459 21.80 -4.17 -4.93
N ASN A 460 22.26 -3.17 -4.17
CA ASN A 460 23.29 -3.29 -3.13
C ASN A 460 24.55 -4.03 -3.61
N GLY A 461 25.01 -3.74 -4.83
CA GLY A 461 26.19 -4.37 -5.45
C GLY A 461 25.94 -5.74 -6.08
N LYS A 462 24.73 -6.30 -5.96
CA LYS A 462 24.37 -7.61 -6.52
C LYS A 462 23.48 -7.46 -7.74
N VAL A 463 23.68 -8.32 -8.75
CA VAL A 463 22.89 -8.29 -9.98
C VAL A 463 21.80 -9.35 -9.89
N TYR A 464 20.56 -8.93 -10.02
CA TYR A 464 19.39 -9.80 -10.07
C TYR A 464 18.87 -9.87 -11.50
N ALA A 465 18.44 -11.05 -11.92
CA ALA A 465 17.80 -11.26 -13.22
C ALA A 465 16.39 -11.82 -13.04
N VAL A 466 15.41 -11.20 -13.70
CA VAL A 466 14.04 -11.72 -13.80
C VAL A 466 13.75 -12.00 -15.26
N GLU A 467 13.32 -13.22 -15.55
CA GLU A 467 12.94 -13.65 -16.90
C GLU A 467 11.52 -14.21 -16.88
N ARG A 468 10.70 -13.84 -17.87
CA ARG A 468 9.34 -14.35 -18.03
C ARG A 468 9.10 -14.76 -19.47
N GLU A 469 8.48 -15.92 -19.63
CA GLU A 469 8.01 -16.43 -20.91
C GLU A 469 6.51 -16.69 -20.82
N SER A 470 5.77 -16.31 -21.87
CA SER A 470 4.35 -16.62 -22.01
C SER A 470 4.07 -17.28 -23.35
N GLU A 471 3.37 -18.41 -23.30
CA GLU A 471 3.05 -19.23 -24.47
C GLU A 471 1.54 -19.43 -24.59
N LYS A 472 1.01 -19.28 -25.82
CA LYS A 472 -0.40 -19.48 -26.14
C LYS A 472 -0.75 -20.97 -26.10
N TYR A 473 -1.91 -21.29 -25.55
CA TYR A 473 -2.43 -22.65 -25.55
C TYR A 473 -3.96 -22.67 -25.66
N ILE A 474 -4.51 -23.75 -26.21
CA ILE A 474 -5.96 -23.94 -26.33
C ILE A 474 -6.47 -24.65 -25.08
N LYS A 475 -7.39 -24.00 -24.38
CA LYS A 475 -8.11 -24.58 -23.25
C LYS A 475 -9.49 -25.03 -23.70
N ARG A 476 -9.77 -26.32 -23.47
CA ARG A 476 -11.07 -26.94 -23.72
C ARG A 476 -11.80 -27.12 -22.40
N LEU A 477 -12.89 -26.37 -22.18
CA LEU A 477 -13.72 -26.51 -20.99
C LEU A 477 -15.20 -26.48 -21.39
N LYS A 478 -15.99 -27.47 -20.92
CA LYS A 478 -17.44 -27.56 -21.17
C LYS A 478 -17.87 -27.44 -22.65
N GLY A 479 -17.03 -27.89 -23.59
CA GLY A 479 -17.32 -27.86 -25.03
C GLY A 479 -16.98 -26.55 -25.75
N GLU A 480 -16.47 -25.54 -25.04
CA GLU A 480 -15.95 -24.30 -25.63
C GLU A 480 -14.41 -24.35 -25.70
N GLU A 481 -13.86 -24.03 -26.87
CA GLU A 481 -12.42 -23.84 -27.08
C GLU A 481 -12.08 -22.36 -26.88
N THR A 482 -11.18 -22.06 -25.95
CA THR A 482 -10.70 -20.69 -25.69
C THR A 482 -9.18 -20.66 -25.78
N LEU A 483 -8.63 -19.63 -26.43
CA LEU A 483 -7.19 -19.38 -26.46
C LEU A 483 -6.79 -18.68 -25.15
N GLU A 484 -5.86 -19.26 -24.42
CA GLU A 484 -5.28 -18.70 -23.18
C GLU A 484 -3.75 -18.61 -23.32
N ALA A 485 -3.08 -18.02 -22.32
CA ALA A 485 -1.62 -17.99 -22.25
C ALA A 485 -1.15 -18.53 -20.90
N LYS A 486 -0.14 -19.40 -20.90
CA LYS A 486 0.56 -19.86 -19.71
C LYS A 486 1.82 -19.02 -19.56
N THR A 487 2.12 -18.58 -18.34
CA THR A 487 3.29 -17.75 -18.03
C THR A 487 4.17 -18.44 -17.01
N ASP A 488 5.44 -18.60 -17.34
CA ASP A 488 6.49 -19.10 -16.47
C ASP A 488 7.46 -17.94 -16.11
N VAL A 489 8.13 -18.05 -14.95
CA VAL A 489 9.02 -17.02 -14.43
C VAL A 489 10.26 -17.66 -13.82
N ASP A 490 11.41 -17.06 -14.09
CA ASP A 490 12.67 -17.35 -13.44
C ASP A 490 13.21 -16.11 -12.73
N PHE A 491 13.69 -16.27 -11.51
CA PHE A 491 14.30 -15.23 -10.70
C PHE A 491 15.62 -15.73 -10.13
N SER A 492 16.71 -15.03 -10.45
CA SER A 492 18.06 -15.41 -10.03
C SER A 492 18.89 -14.22 -9.56
N LEU A 493 19.92 -14.54 -8.79
CA LEU A 493 20.90 -13.61 -8.23
C LEU A 493 22.29 -14.02 -8.70
N CYS A 494 22.99 -13.12 -9.38
CA CYS A 494 24.39 -13.25 -9.73
C CYS A 494 25.25 -12.52 -8.69
N ASN A 495 26.15 -13.25 -8.02
CA ASN A 495 27.07 -12.68 -7.05
C ASN A 495 28.33 -12.09 -7.74
N GLU A 496 29.18 -11.39 -6.99
CA GLU A 496 30.41 -10.75 -7.53
C GLU A 496 31.42 -11.74 -8.14
N LEU A 497 31.26 -13.04 -7.87
CA LEU A 497 32.08 -14.15 -8.40
C LEU A 497 31.49 -14.78 -9.68
N GLY A 498 30.32 -14.31 -10.15
CA GLY A 498 29.64 -14.83 -11.34
C GLY A 498 28.83 -16.10 -11.12
N GLU A 499 28.66 -16.56 -9.88
CA GLU A 499 27.79 -17.70 -9.57
C GLU A 499 26.32 -17.26 -9.52
N VAL A 500 25.46 -18.05 -10.17
CA VAL A 500 24.02 -17.78 -10.27
C VAL A 500 23.27 -18.61 -9.23
N GLU A 501 22.64 -17.93 -8.28
CA GLU A 501 21.78 -18.53 -7.26
C GLU A 501 20.31 -18.33 -7.62
N SER A 502 19.51 -19.42 -7.66
CA SER A 502 18.06 -19.30 -7.89
C SER A 502 17.36 -18.71 -6.67
N LYS A 503 16.42 -17.79 -6.91
CA LYS A 503 15.53 -17.18 -5.91
C LYS A 503 14.06 -17.52 -6.18
N ASN A 504 13.81 -18.58 -6.95
CA ASN A 504 12.47 -19.08 -7.23
C ASN A 504 11.79 -19.64 -5.98
N GLY A 505 10.48 -19.53 -5.92
CA GLY A 505 9.64 -20.21 -4.94
C GLY A 505 9.19 -21.59 -5.42
N LEU A 506 8.36 -22.27 -4.62
CA LEU A 506 7.77 -23.57 -4.98
C LEU A 506 6.72 -23.45 -6.10
N SER A 507 6.13 -22.27 -6.26
CA SER A 507 5.17 -21.94 -7.32
C SER A 507 5.51 -20.60 -7.97
N ARG A 508 4.95 -20.35 -9.16
CA ARG A 508 5.05 -19.04 -9.85
C ARG A 508 4.65 -17.88 -8.93
N ASN A 509 3.58 -18.05 -8.16
CA ASN A 509 3.10 -17.01 -7.25
C ASN A 509 4.08 -16.75 -6.10
N ASP A 510 4.81 -17.78 -5.64
CA ASP A 510 5.86 -17.61 -4.63
C ASP A 510 7.09 -16.94 -5.21
N THR A 511 7.48 -17.24 -6.46
CA THR A 511 8.52 -16.49 -7.17
C THR A 511 8.11 -15.02 -7.35
N ASP A 512 6.86 -14.74 -7.75
CA ASP A 512 6.34 -13.38 -7.84
C ASP A 512 6.38 -12.65 -6.49
N LYS A 513 6.10 -13.35 -5.38
CA LYS A 513 6.26 -12.81 -4.02
C LYS A 513 7.73 -12.48 -3.74
N ASN A 514 8.67 -13.36 -4.08
CA ASN A 514 10.11 -13.12 -3.88
C ASN A 514 10.61 -11.91 -4.68
N ILE A 515 10.14 -11.72 -5.93
CA ILE A 515 10.44 -10.54 -6.74
C ILE A 515 9.90 -9.28 -6.06
N ARG A 516 8.63 -9.28 -5.61
CA ARG A 516 8.02 -8.14 -4.91
C ARG A 516 8.73 -7.79 -3.61
N LYS A 517 9.23 -8.79 -2.88
CA LYS A 517 10.04 -8.57 -1.67
C LYS A 517 11.30 -7.76 -1.94
N GLN A 518 11.93 -7.90 -3.11
CA GLN A 518 13.16 -7.19 -3.46
C GLN A 518 12.93 -5.82 -4.11
N PHE A 519 11.99 -5.74 -5.06
CA PHE A 519 11.85 -4.55 -5.93
C PHE A 519 10.60 -3.71 -5.65
N GLY A 520 9.69 -4.18 -4.78
CA GLY A 520 8.40 -3.56 -4.53
C GLY A 520 7.28 -4.10 -5.42
N THR A 521 6.09 -3.52 -5.29
CA THR A 521 4.92 -3.85 -6.11
C THR A 521 4.84 -2.97 -7.37
N ILE A 522 4.00 -3.36 -8.33
CA ILE A 522 3.70 -2.48 -9.49
C ILE A 522 3.13 -1.14 -9.04
N GLU A 523 2.31 -1.11 -7.99
CA GLU A 523 1.78 0.14 -7.46
C GLU A 523 2.89 1.02 -6.90
N ASP A 524 3.87 0.45 -6.19
CA ASP A 524 5.03 1.20 -5.69
C ASP A 524 5.81 1.81 -6.86
N PHE A 525 6.03 1.05 -7.93
CA PHE A 525 6.67 1.55 -9.15
C PHE A 525 5.85 2.67 -9.83
N LEU A 526 4.54 2.51 -9.96
CA LEU A 526 3.66 3.52 -10.56
C LEU A 526 3.58 4.80 -9.72
N PHE A 527 3.64 4.70 -8.39
CA PHE A 527 3.64 5.87 -7.51
C PHE A 527 4.98 6.59 -7.49
N THR A 528 6.09 5.84 -7.51
CA THR A 528 7.44 6.41 -7.36
C THR A 528 8.08 6.83 -8.67
N SER A 529 7.81 6.12 -9.76
CA SER A 529 8.74 6.09 -10.90
C SER A 529 8.06 6.16 -12.26
N MET A 530 6.72 6.26 -12.31
CA MET A 530 5.99 6.40 -13.57
C MET A 530 4.85 7.41 -13.48
N ALA A 531 4.82 8.36 -14.40
CA ALA A 531 3.69 9.22 -14.68
C ALA A 531 3.04 8.78 -15.99
N SER A 532 2.03 7.91 -15.91
CA SER A 532 1.28 7.48 -17.09
C SER A 532 0.26 8.52 -17.54
N GLN A 533 -0.14 8.46 -18.81
CA GLN A 533 -1.09 9.37 -19.47
C GLN A 533 -2.39 9.61 -18.67
N HIS A 534 -2.88 8.61 -17.96
CA HIS A 534 -4.10 8.70 -17.12
C HIS A 534 -3.80 8.61 -15.61
N GLY A 535 -2.56 8.25 -15.24
CA GLY A 535 -2.14 7.96 -13.87
C GLY A 535 -1.47 9.12 -13.12
N ALA A 536 -0.94 10.12 -13.83
CA ALA A 536 -0.28 11.27 -13.21
C ALA A 536 -1.25 12.07 -12.30
N LEU A 537 -2.51 12.20 -12.73
CA LEU A 537 -3.53 12.98 -12.03
C LEU A 537 -4.36 12.18 -11.03
N THR A 538 -4.18 10.86 -10.94
CA THR A 538 -5.05 10.00 -10.11
C THR A 538 -5.11 10.50 -8.68
N PHE A 539 -3.96 10.79 -8.05
CA PHE A 539 -3.90 11.32 -6.69
C PHE A 539 -4.69 12.64 -6.49
N ILE A 540 -4.70 13.52 -7.50
CA ILE A 540 -5.47 14.79 -7.45
C ILE A 540 -6.96 14.50 -7.65
N ASN A 541 -7.34 13.53 -8.45
CA ASN A 541 -8.75 13.23 -8.70
C ASN A 541 -9.38 12.33 -7.62
N GLU A 542 -8.57 11.70 -6.78
CA GLU A 542 -9.01 10.87 -5.67
C GLU A 542 -9.69 11.65 -4.55
N GLY A 543 -10.65 11.02 -3.87
CA GLY A 543 -11.28 11.60 -2.67
C GLY A 543 -10.34 11.61 -1.46
N SER A 544 -10.71 12.36 -0.41
CA SER A 544 -9.88 12.52 0.79
C SER A 544 -9.44 11.20 1.45
N THR A 545 -10.29 10.16 1.45
CA THR A 545 -9.94 8.86 2.04
C THR A 545 -8.80 8.20 1.26
N LYS A 546 -8.95 8.12 -0.08
CA LYS A 546 -7.94 7.49 -0.93
C LYS A 546 -6.63 8.30 -0.96
N ARG A 547 -6.68 9.64 -0.86
CA ARG A 547 -5.49 10.48 -0.68
C ARG A 547 -4.76 10.16 0.63
N LYS A 548 -5.49 9.95 1.72
CA LYS A 548 -4.90 9.55 3.01
C LYS A 548 -4.25 8.17 2.91
N GLU A 549 -4.89 7.20 2.26
CA GLU A 549 -4.30 5.88 2.01
C GLU A 549 -3.00 5.99 1.19
N ILE A 550 -2.98 6.78 0.12
CA ILE A 550 -1.77 6.97 -0.69
C ILE A 550 -0.66 7.64 0.12
N LEU A 551 -0.99 8.67 0.91
CA LEU A 551 -0.03 9.33 1.79
C LEU A 551 0.50 8.39 2.87
N ALA A 552 -0.39 7.58 3.46
CA ALA A 552 -0.04 6.55 4.43
C ALA A 552 0.94 5.53 3.83
N LYS A 553 0.71 5.11 2.58
CA LYS A 553 1.63 4.25 1.84
C LYS A 553 3.01 4.87 1.64
N PHE A 554 3.08 6.13 1.22
CA PHE A 554 4.37 6.83 1.05
C PHE A 554 5.16 6.94 2.36
N LEU A 555 4.46 7.14 3.49
CA LEU A 555 5.04 7.26 4.83
C LEU A 555 5.19 5.91 5.57
N ASP A 556 4.90 4.77 4.92
CA ASP A 556 4.92 3.40 5.50
C ASP A 556 4.04 3.21 6.75
N LEU A 557 2.86 3.85 6.74
CA LEU A 557 1.86 3.77 7.82
C LEU A 557 0.86 2.61 7.66
N GLU A 558 0.92 1.85 6.56
CA GLU A 558 0.06 0.69 6.29
C GLU A 558 0.21 -0.44 7.33
N THR A 559 1.37 -0.49 8.00
CA THR A 559 1.65 -1.45 9.08
C THR A 559 0.72 -1.26 10.27
N PHE A 560 0.47 -0.01 10.68
CA PHE A 560 -0.47 0.32 11.76
C PHE A 560 -1.90 -0.08 11.40
N GLU A 561 -2.35 0.23 10.17
CA GLU A 561 -3.70 -0.14 9.72
C GLU A 561 -3.90 -1.67 9.63
N SER A 562 -2.85 -2.40 9.23
CA SER A 562 -2.89 -3.86 9.20
C SER A 562 -2.99 -4.46 10.60
N LYS A 563 -2.20 -3.95 11.56
CA LYS A 563 -2.30 -4.33 12.98
C LYS A 563 -3.67 -4.04 13.55
N PHE A 564 -4.25 -2.88 13.21
CA PHE A 564 -5.59 -2.51 13.65
C PHE A 564 -6.65 -3.51 13.18
N LYS A 565 -6.59 -3.94 11.91
CA LYS A 565 -7.54 -4.94 11.38
C LYS A 565 -7.43 -6.28 12.12
N LEU A 566 -6.22 -6.80 12.27
CA LEU A 566 -5.96 -8.06 12.96
C LEU A 566 -6.43 -8.01 14.43
N ALA A 567 -6.10 -6.95 15.15
CA ALA A 567 -6.52 -6.78 16.54
C ALA A 567 -8.03 -6.61 16.68
N LYS A 568 -8.68 -5.93 15.74
CA LYS A 568 -10.13 -5.70 15.79
C LYS A 568 -10.93 -6.98 15.60
N GLU A 569 -10.44 -7.89 14.75
CA GLU A 569 -11.04 -9.22 14.58
C GLU A 569 -10.98 -10.02 15.88
N GLU A 570 -9.81 -10.10 16.54
CA GLU A 570 -9.66 -10.80 17.83
C GLU A 570 -10.45 -10.15 18.98
N THR A 571 -10.61 -8.82 18.98
CA THR A 571 -11.35 -8.10 20.04
C THR A 571 -12.85 -8.39 20.01
N ALA A 572 -13.40 -8.85 18.88
CA ALA A 572 -14.82 -9.15 18.74
C ALA A 572 -15.26 -10.29 19.69
N ASP A 573 -14.41 -11.32 19.84
CA ASP A 573 -14.66 -12.46 20.71
C ASP A 573 -14.57 -12.08 22.19
N LEU A 574 -13.56 -11.30 22.57
CA LEU A 574 -13.39 -10.74 23.92
C LEU A 574 -14.60 -9.91 24.37
N LYS A 575 -15.12 -9.06 23.47
CA LYS A 575 -16.33 -8.27 23.74
C LYS A 575 -17.57 -9.15 23.92
N GLY A 576 -17.66 -10.27 23.19
CA GLY A 576 -18.70 -11.29 23.36
C GLY A 576 -18.64 -11.96 24.73
N ALA A 577 -17.44 -12.27 25.22
CA ALA A 577 -17.23 -12.84 26.56
C ALA A 577 -17.62 -11.87 27.68
N LEU A 578 -17.18 -10.60 27.61
CA LEU A 578 -17.52 -9.58 28.61
C LEU A 578 -19.03 -9.30 28.72
N LYS A 579 -19.76 -9.36 27.60
CA LYS A 579 -21.22 -9.23 27.59
C LYS A 579 -21.95 -10.27 28.45
N ARG A 580 -21.36 -11.46 28.68
CA ARG A 580 -21.96 -12.50 29.54
C ARG A 580 -22.02 -12.10 31.01
N TYR A 581 -21.14 -11.19 31.42
CA TYR A 581 -21.04 -10.68 32.80
C TYR A 581 -21.69 -9.30 32.96
N GLU A 582 -22.16 -8.69 31.87
CA GLU A 582 -22.76 -7.35 31.85
C GLU A 582 -24.08 -7.32 32.65
N GLY A 583 -24.15 -6.45 33.66
CA GLY A 583 -25.32 -6.31 34.54
C GLY A 583 -25.32 -7.18 35.80
N ARG A 584 -24.25 -7.94 36.08
CA ARG A 584 -24.05 -8.63 37.38
C ARG A 584 -23.28 -7.74 38.36
N ASP A 585 -23.74 -7.68 39.60
CA ASP A 585 -23.01 -7.04 40.70
C ASP A 585 -22.39 -8.11 41.59
N PHE A 586 -21.19 -8.57 41.20
CA PHE A 586 -20.44 -9.55 41.97
C PHE A 586 -20.15 -9.08 43.40
N THR A 587 -20.05 -7.77 43.64
CA THR A 587 -19.78 -7.22 44.97
C THR A 587 -20.95 -7.48 45.90
N GLU A 588 -22.17 -7.17 45.45
CA GLU A 588 -23.41 -7.40 46.20
C GLU A 588 -23.71 -8.91 46.35
N GLU A 589 -23.50 -9.69 45.29
CA GLU A 589 -23.70 -11.14 45.31
C GLU A 589 -22.74 -11.85 46.29
N ILE A 590 -21.46 -11.47 46.31
CA ILE A 590 -20.46 -11.99 47.24
C ILE A 590 -20.78 -11.54 48.68
N GLU A 591 -21.16 -10.28 48.89
CA GLU A 591 -21.56 -9.81 50.22
C GLU A 591 -22.77 -10.59 50.76
N THR A 592 -23.76 -10.86 49.90
CA THR A 592 -24.96 -11.60 50.26
C THR A 592 -24.61 -13.04 50.62
N ALA A 593 -23.82 -13.73 49.78
CA ALA A 593 -23.36 -15.09 50.05
C ALA A 593 -22.50 -15.18 51.33
N ARG A 594 -21.64 -14.18 51.59
CA ARG A 594 -20.87 -14.11 52.84
C ARG A 594 -21.75 -13.86 54.07
N LYS A 595 -22.80 -13.04 53.96
CA LYS A 595 -23.78 -12.84 55.04
C LYS A 595 -24.55 -14.13 55.33
N GLU A 596 -24.98 -14.86 54.31
CA GLU A 596 -25.62 -16.18 54.44
C GLU A 596 -24.69 -17.19 55.13
N LEU A 597 -23.42 -17.25 54.70
CA LEU A 597 -22.40 -18.11 55.31
C LEU A 597 -22.18 -17.76 56.79
N GLN A 598 -22.00 -16.48 57.11
CA GLN A 598 -21.77 -16.02 58.49
C GLN A 598 -22.99 -16.24 59.39
N GLN A 599 -24.20 -16.13 58.83
CA GLN A 599 -25.43 -16.46 59.55
C GLN A 599 -25.54 -17.96 59.81
N ASN A 600 -25.19 -18.80 58.83
CA ASN A 600 -25.11 -20.25 59.00
C ASN A 600 -24.05 -20.64 60.05
N GLU A 601 -22.88 -20.01 60.08
CA GLU A 601 -21.84 -20.22 61.09
C GLU A 601 -22.35 -19.89 62.50
N LYS A 602 -22.99 -18.73 62.70
CA LYS A 602 -23.57 -18.34 63.99
C LYS A 602 -24.62 -19.35 64.48
N VAL A 603 -25.48 -19.81 63.59
CA VAL A 603 -26.50 -20.82 63.91
C VAL A 603 -25.84 -22.15 64.24
N THR A 604 -24.81 -22.55 63.49
CA THR A 604 -24.04 -23.77 63.72
C THR A 604 -23.31 -23.74 65.05
N ASP A 605 -22.66 -22.63 65.40
CA ASP A 605 -21.99 -22.46 66.69
C ASP A 605 -22.96 -22.46 67.87
N SER A 606 -24.09 -21.77 67.74
CA SER A 606 -25.14 -21.81 68.77
C SER A 606 -25.66 -23.23 68.98
N LYS A 607 -25.91 -23.96 67.89
CA LYS A 607 -26.42 -25.33 67.95
C LYS A 607 -25.36 -26.31 68.47
N LYS A 608 -24.08 -26.10 68.12
CA LYS A 608 -22.95 -26.86 68.66
C LYS A 608 -22.83 -26.69 70.17
N ARG A 609 -22.96 -25.46 70.70
CA ARG A 609 -22.97 -25.22 72.16
C ARG A 609 -24.14 -25.90 72.85
N GLU A 610 -25.32 -25.89 72.23
CA GLU A 610 -26.50 -26.60 72.74
C GLU A 610 -26.27 -28.12 72.79
N CYS A 611 -25.69 -28.70 71.74
CA CYS A 611 -25.36 -30.13 71.74
C CYS A 611 -24.31 -30.45 72.82
N VAL A 612 -23.28 -29.62 72.98
CA VAL A 612 -22.26 -29.78 74.05
C VAL A 612 -22.85 -29.66 75.45
N ASP A 613 -23.75 -28.70 75.70
CA ASP A 613 -24.44 -28.55 76.99
C ASP A 613 -25.34 -29.74 77.31
N LEU A 614 -26.06 -30.26 76.30
CA LEU A 614 -26.85 -31.49 76.42
C LEU A 614 -25.95 -32.70 76.71
N GLN A 615 -24.80 -32.79 76.05
CA GLN A 615 -23.82 -33.86 76.25
C GLN A 615 -23.21 -33.82 77.65
N LEU A 616 -22.83 -32.63 78.15
CA LEU A 616 -22.33 -32.44 79.51
C LEU A 616 -23.38 -32.81 80.57
N LYS A 617 -24.66 -32.46 80.35
CA LYS A 617 -25.76 -32.87 81.24
C LYS A 617 -25.94 -34.38 81.28
N VAL A 618 -25.80 -35.05 80.14
CA VAL A 618 -25.82 -36.51 80.04
C VAL A 618 -24.61 -37.12 80.78
N GLU A 619 -23.41 -36.56 80.61
CA GLU A 619 -22.21 -37.05 81.29
C GLU A 619 -22.26 -36.87 82.81
N VAL A 620 -22.78 -35.73 83.31
CA VAL A 620 -22.96 -35.50 84.75
C VAL A 620 -23.94 -36.51 85.34
N LEU A 621 -25.11 -36.71 84.71
CA LEU A 621 -26.11 -37.68 85.16
C LEU A 621 -25.59 -39.12 85.08
N LYS A 622 -24.77 -39.45 84.06
CA LYS A 622 -24.07 -40.74 83.96
C LYS A 622 -23.05 -40.91 85.08
N GLY A 623 -22.26 -39.88 85.41
CA GLY A 623 -21.32 -39.91 86.53
C GLY A 623 -22.00 -40.05 87.90
N GLU A 624 -23.16 -39.44 88.11
CA GLU A 624 -24.00 -39.63 89.31
C GLU A 624 -24.52 -41.07 89.39
N ASN A 625 -24.97 -41.64 88.27
CA ASN A 625 -25.38 -43.05 88.19
C ASN A 625 -24.21 -44.02 88.41
N ASP A 626 -23.01 -43.72 87.93
CA ASP A 626 -21.82 -44.53 88.15
C ASP A 626 -21.39 -44.51 89.62
N ALA A 627 -21.57 -43.39 90.33
CA ALA A 627 -21.33 -43.31 91.77
C ALA A 627 -22.35 -44.13 92.58
N ILE A 628 -23.62 -44.14 92.18
CA ILE A 628 -24.67 -44.99 92.77
C ILE A 628 -24.38 -46.47 92.47
N GLN A 629 -23.95 -46.79 91.25
CA GLN A 629 -23.54 -48.14 90.84
C GLN A 629 -22.31 -48.63 91.62
N SER A 630 -21.36 -47.74 91.91
CA SER A 630 -20.17 -48.05 92.72
C SER A 630 -20.53 -48.46 94.15
N ARG A 631 -21.58 -47.84 94.73
CA ARG A 631 -22.12 -48.21 96.06
C ARG A 631 -22.85 -49.55 96.02
N LEU A 632 -23.61 -49.81 94.96
CA LEU A 632 -24.26 -51.10 94.72
C LEU A 632 -23.24 -52.23 94.53
N ASN A 633 -22.09 -51.96 93.88
CA ASN A 633 -21.05 -52.94 93.57
C ASN A 633 -20.24 -53.42 94.79
N THR A 634 -20.31 -52.75 95.96
CA THR A 634 -19.64 -53.21 97.19
C THR A 634 -20.40 -54.32 97.95
N MET A 635 -21.59 -54.71 97.49
CA MET A 635 -22.37 -55.80 98.07
C MET A 635 -22.30 -57.07 97.19
N PRO A 636 -22.02 -58.26 97.76
CA PRO A 636 -21.82 -59.46 96.96
C PRO A 636 -23.14 -60.14 96.56
N SER A 637 -23.08 -60.70 95.34
CA SER A 637 -24.00 -61.57 94.60
C SER A 637 -25.30 -60.98 94.03
N GLN A 638 -25.15 -60.61 92.74
CA GLN A 638 -26.09 -60.75 91.61
C GLN A 638 -27.59 -60.81 91.96
N VAL A 639 -28.22 -59.64 91.87
CA VAL A 639 -29.66 -59.51 91.66
C VAL A 639 -29.94 -59.81 90.19
N ILE A 640 -30.62 -60.92 89.90
CA ILE A 640 -31.32 -61.13 88.64
C ILE A 640 -32.72 -60.57 88.86
N ASP A 641 -33.09 -59.52 88.14
CA ASP A 641 -34.44 -58.96 88.15
C ASP A 641 -35.31 -59.75 87.16
N ILE A 642 -36.18 -60.62 87.69
CA ILE A 642 -37.09 -61.42 86.87
C ILE A 642 -38.13 -60.56 86.16
N VAL A 643 -38.53 -59.42 86.74
CA VAL A 643 -39.53 -58.54 86.14
C VAL A 643 -38.89 -57.83 84.95
N GLU A 644 -37.66 -57.34 85.08
CA GLU A 644 -36.91 -56.77 83.95
C GLU A 644 -36.64 -57.84 82.86
N THR A 645 -36.36 -59.08 83.26
CA THR A 645 -36.10 -60.18 82.31
C THR A 645 -37.37 -60.60 81.58
N GLU A 646 -38.50 -60.77 82.26
CA GLU A 646 -39.82 -61.07 81.66
C GLU A 646 -40.33 -59.89 80.81
N THR A 647 -40.12 -58.64 81.26
CA THR A 647 -40.52 -57.43 80.51
C THR A 647 -39.67 -57.28 79.26
N LYS A 648 -38.34 -57.45 79.33
CA LYS A 648 -37.47 -57.46 78.14
C LYS A 648 -37.81 -58.59 77.19
N LEU A 649 -38.17 -59.76 77.71
CA LEU A 649 -38.57 -60.91 76.89
C LEU A 649 -39.93 -60.64 76.21
N ALA A 650 -40.87 -59.97 76.89
CA ALA A 650 -42.13 -59.51 76.32
C ALA A 650 -41.94 -58.36 75.30
N ASP A 651 -41.08 -57.38 75.58
CA ASP A 651 -40.77 -56.24 74.72
C ASP A 651 -40.01 -56.68 73.46
N CYS A 652 -39.03 -57.58 73.60
CA CYS A 652 -38.34 -58.19 72.46
C CYS A 652 -39.31 -59.01 71.62
N ARG A 653 -40.22 -59.79 72.21
CA ARG A 653 -41.26 -60.52 71.47
C ARG A 653 -42.25 -59.57 70.78
N SER A 654 -42.68 -58.49 71.43
CA SER A 654 -43.58 -57.49 70.85
C SER A 654 -42.91 -56.73 69.70
N SER A 655 -41.67 -56.28 69.90
CA SER A 655 -40.87 -55.59 68.88
C SER A 655 -40.59 -56.49 67.69
N LEU A 656 -40.32 -57.78 67.92
CA LEU A 656 -40.11 -58.77 66.88
C LEU A 656 -41.40 -59.01 66.09
N ASP A 657 -42.56 -59.07 66.75
CA ASP A 657 -43.86 -59.24 66.11
C ASP A 657 -44.28 -57.99 65.30
N GLU A 658 -43.97 -56.78 65.79
CA GLU A 658 -44.17 -55.51 65.08
C GLU A 658 -43.24 -55.36 63.86
N LEU A 659 -41.94 -55.66 64.01
CA LEU A 659 -40.96 -55.65 62.93
C LEU A 659 -41.31 -56.70 61.86
N GLN A 660 -41.77 -57.88 62.26
CA GLN A 660 -42.25 -58.90 61.31
C GLN A 660 -43.46 -58.43 60.51
N LYS A 661 -44.45 -57.80 61.16
CA LYS A 661 -45.61 -57.21 60.46
C LYS A 661 -45.20 -56.07 59.53
N SER A 662 -44.35 -55.15 60.00
CA SER A 662 -43.82 -54.05 59.20
C SER A 662 -43.01 -54.54 57.98
N ASN A 663 -42.23 -55.61 58.15
CA ASN A 663 -41.45 -56.20 57.07
C ASN A 663 -42.34 -56.89 56.01
N ILE A 664 -43.46 -57.50 56.42
CA ILE A 664 -44.48 -58.02 55.49
C ILE A 664 -45.11 -56.88 54.68
N ASP A 665 -45.50 -55.79 55.34
CA ASP A 665 -46.08 -54.63 54.66
C ASP A 665 -45.09 -53.92 53.72
N THR A 666 -43.83 -53.79 54.13
CA THR A 666 -42.75 -53.22 53.29
C THR A 666 -42.45 -54.10 52.09
N LYS A 667 -42.46 -55.44 52.25
CA LYS A 667 -42.34 -56.38 51.12
C LYS A 667 -43.50 -56.22 50.13
N ARG A 668 -44.73 -56.11 50.62
CA ARG A 668 -45.90 -55.87 49.77
C ARG A 668 -45.80 -54.55 48.99
N GLN A 669 -45.41 -53.45 49.65
CA GLN A 669 -45.19 -52.16 48.99
C GLN A 669 -44.08 -52.23 47.94
N CYS A 670 -43.00 -52.97 48.23
CA CYS A 670 -41.92 -53.20 47.28
C CYS A 670 -42.40 -53.95 46.03
N GLU A 671 -43.27 -54.96 46.19
CA GLU A 671 -43.87 -55.69 45.07
C GLU A 671 -44.81 -54.82 44.23
N GLU A 672 -45.61 -53.97 44.86
CA GLU A 672 -46.50 -53.01 44.18
C GLU A 672 -45.69 -51.97 43.38
N GLN A 673 -44.61 -51.43 43.95
CA GLN A 673 -43.72 -50.50 43.25
C GLN A 673 -42.95 -51.16 42.12
N LYS A 674 -42.48 -52.40 42.28
CA LYS A 674 -41.88 -53.19 41.20
C LYS A 674 -42.88 -53.43 40.06
N ALA A 675 -44.13 -53.74 40.38
CA ALA A 675 -45.17 -53.90 39.37
C ALA A 675 -45.46 -52.58 38.62
N TYR A 676 -45.38 -51.43 39.31
CA TYR A 676 -45.51 -50.12 38.66
C TYR A 676 -44.29 -49.77 37.79
N TYR A 677 -43.07 -49.98 38.29
CA TYR A 677 -41.83 -49.82 37.53
C TYR A 677 -41.84 -50.64 36.24
N ASN A 678 -42.25 -51.91 36.31
CA ASN A 678 -42.35 -52.78 35.14
C ASN A 678 -43.38 -52.29 34.11
N LYS A 679 -44.45 -51.62 34.56
CA LYS A 679 -45.42 -50.97 33.64
C LYS A 679 -44.82 -49.75 32.94
N LEU A 680 -44.02 -48.95 33.64
CA LEU A 680 -43.32 -47.79 33.07
C LEU A 680 -42.25 -48.22 32.07
N GLU A 681 -41.44 -49.23 32.41
CA GLU A 681 -40.46 -49.84 31.51
C GLU A 681 -41.12 -50.42 30.25
N ALA A 682 -42.24 -51.14 30.40
CA ALA A 682 -42.98 -51.65 29.24
C ALA A 682 -43.55 -50.53 28.33
N PHE A 683 -43.96 -49.39 28.91
CA PHE A 683 -44.40 -48.24 28.13
C PHE A 683 -43.22 -47.58 27.39
N ILE A 684 -42.09 -47.38 28.06
CA ILE A 684 -40.88 -46.79 27.47
C ILE A 684 -40.36 -47.66 26.32
N ALA A 685 -40.32 -48.98 26.49
CA ALA A 685 -39.88 -49.92 25.47
C ALA A 685 -40.85 -50.01 24.27
N GLY A 686 -42.13 -49.65 24.46
CA GLY A 686 -43.15 -49.66 23.42
C GLY A 686 -43.41 -48.30 22.75
N PHE A 687 -42.77 -47.23 23.24
CA PHE A 687 -42.94 -45.87 22.72
C PHE A 687 -41.76 -45.50 21.81
N ASP A 688 -42.04 -45.31 20.52
CA ASP A 688 -41.04 -44.97 19.51
C ASP A 688 -40.68 -43.47 19.59
N ILE A 689 -39.78 -43.14 20.52
CA ILE A 689 -39.30 -41.77 20.70
C ILE A 689 -38.44 -41.30 19.51
N ASP A 690 -37.75 -42.22 18.84
CA ASP A 690 -36.87 -41.92 17.72
C ASP A 690 -37.68 -41.35 16.54
N GLN A 691 -38.88 -41.87 16.28
CA GLN A 691 -39.81 -41.29 15.30
C GLN A 691 -40.10 -39.81 15.59
N TYR A 692 -40.46 -39.46 16.82
CA TYR A 692 -40.82 -38.08 17.18
C TYR A 692 -39.60 -37.14 17.20
N LEU A 693 -38.42 -37.65 17.54
CA LEU A 693 -37.17 -36.88 17.44
C LEU A 693 -36.81 -36.58 15.98
N GLN A 694 -36.99 -37.55 15.07
CA GLN A 694 -36.83 -37.34 13.62
C GLN A 694 -37.87 -36.36 13.06
N GLU A 695 -39.14 -36.46 13.50
CA GLU A 695 -40.18 -35.50 13.10
C GLU A 695 -39.83 -34.08 13.57
N ARG A 696 -39.26 -33.92 14.77
CA ARG A 696 -38.79 -32.61 15.25
C ARG A 696 -37.61 -32.09 14.45
N GLU A 697 -36.63 -32.93 14.11
CA GLU A 697 -35.49 -32.55 13.26
C GLU A 697 -35.94 -32.09 11.87
N ASN A 698 -36.94 -32.76 11.28
CA ASN A 698 -37.53 -32.32 10.00
C ASN A 698 -38.25 -30.97 10.12
N ILE A 699 -38.97 -30.73 11.22
CA ILE A 699 -39.62 -29.43 11.48
C ILE A 699 -38.57 -28.31 11.63
N ASP A 700 -37.48 -28.58 12.35
CA ASP A 700 -36.38 -27.62 12.52
C ASP A 700 -35.70 -27.27 11.19
N GLN A 701 -35.49 -28.26 10.31
CA GLN A 701 -34.96 -28.04 8.95
C GLN A 701 -35.91 -27.17 8.10
N LEU A 702 -37.22 -27.43 8.15
CA LEU A 702 -38.21 -26.63 7.42
C LEU A 702 -38.27 -25.17 7.94
N LEU A 703 -38.12 -24.96 9.25
CA LEU A 703 -38.03 -23.61 9.85
C LEU A 703 -36.76 -22.86 9.40
N GLU A 704 -35.63 -23.55 9.29
CA GLU A 704 -34.38 -22.97 8.79
C GLU A 704 -34.48 -22.60 7.29
N GLU A 705 -35.06 -23.49 6.47
CA GLU A 705 -35.34 -23.22 5.06
C GLU A 705 -36.30 -22.04 4.86
N GLN A 706 -37.34 -21.92 5.71
CA GLN A 706 -38.24 -20.77 5.68
C GLN A 706 -37.49 -19.48 6.02
N SER A 707 -36.69 -19.48 7.10
CA SER A 707 -35.96 -18.28 7.55
C SER A 707 -34.97 -17.77 6.51
N THR A 708 -34.21 -18.66 5.88
CA THR A 708 -33.26 -18.31 4.82
C THR A 708 -33.95 -17.74 3.59
N LEU A 709 -35.07 -18.33 3.16
CA LEU A 709 -35.84 -17.87 2.01
C LEU A 709 -36.56 -16.53 2.28
N GLU A 710 -37.01 -16.28 3.52
CA GLU A 710 -37.57 -14.98 3.94
C GLU A 710 -36.52 -13.87 3.88
N ALA A 711 -35.29 -14.12 4.33
CA ALA A 711 -34.19 -13.18 4.26
C ALA A 711 -33.82 -12.82 2.81
N ASP A 712 -33.74 -13.82 1.93
CA ASP A 712 -33.48 -13.62 0.49
C ASP A 712 -34.57 -12.81 -0.19
N ARG A 713 -35.85 -13.06 0.16
CA ARG A 713 -36.99 -12.32 -0.36
C ARG A 713 -36.94 -10.84 0.07
N GLU A 714 -36.66 -10.55 1.33
CA GLU A 714 -36.57 -9.16 1.83
C GLU A 714 -35.47 -8.38 1.10
N LEU A 715 -34.32 -9.02 0.85
CA LEU A 715 -33.23 -8.42 0.10
C LEU A 715 -33.61 -8.09 -1.35
N ASP A 716 -34.33 -9.00 -2.02
CA ASP A 716 -34.79 -8.78 -3.39
C ASP A 716 -35.96 -7.77 -3.46
N ARG A 717 -36.85 -7.69 -2.46
CA ARG A 717 -37.88 -6.63 -2.34
C ARG A 717 -37.27 -5.25 -2.10
N ALA A 718 -36.20 -5.16 -1.33
CA ALA A 718 -35.44 -3.92 -1.18
C ALA A 718 -34.87 -3.45 -2.53
N LYS A 719 -34.28 -4.38 -3.31
CA LYS A 719 -33.82 -4.10 -4.68
C LYS A 719 -34.95 -3.69 -5.61
N GLN A 720 -36.12 -4.33 -5.52
CA GLN A 720 -37.30 -3.98 -6.32
C GLN A 720 -37.73 -2.55 -6.07
N THR A 721 -37.77 -2.13 -4.79
CA THR A 721 -38.16 -0.77 -4.39
C THR A 721 -37.18 0.28 -4.93
N ILE A 722 -35.88 -0.05 -4.98
CA ILE A 722 -34.86 0.83 -5.58
C ILE A 722 -35.05 0.89 -7.10
N CYS A 723 -35.24 -0.25 -7.76
CA CYS A 723 -35.44 -0.30 -9.20
C CYS A 723 -36.75 0.38 -9.64
N SER A 724 -37.84 0.27 -8.87
CA SER A 724 -39.11 0.94 -9.19
C SER A 724 -38.99 2.46 -9.12
N LYS A 725 -38.35 3.00 -8.06
CA LYS A 725 -38.07 4.44 -7.93
C LYS A 725 -37.20 4.96 -9.08
N LYS A 726 -36.22 4.15 -9.52
CA LYS A 726 -35.41 4.48 -10.70
C LYS A 726 -36.23 4.49 -11.99
N VAL A 727 -37.19 3.58 -12.15
CA VAL A 727 -38.08 3.54 -13.33
C VAL A 727 -39.08 4.71 -13.31
N GLU A 728 -39.57 5.14 -12.15
CA GLU A 728 -40.44 6.32 -12.01
C GLU A 728 -39.75 7.60 -12.54
N LEU A 729 -38.44 7.74 -12.39
CA LEU A 729 -37.70 8.85 -13.01
C LEU A 729 -37.88 8.92 -14.54
N LEU A 730 -38.21 7.82 -15.23
CA LEU A 730 -38.45 7.83 -16.68
C LEU A 730 -39.79 8.47 -17.06
N SER A 731 -40.79 8.52 -16.17
CA SER A 731 -42.07 9.17 -16.45
C SER A 731 -42.01 10.70 -16.34
N GLU A 732 -41.02 11.22 -15.60
CA GLU A 732 -40.77 12.65 -15.42
C GLU A 732 -39.86 13.24 -16.50
N VAL A 733 -39.25 12.40 -17.35
CA VAL A 733 -38.25 12.82 -18.33
C VAL A 733 -38.87 12.90 -19.74
N PRO A 734 -38.85 14.07 -20.40
CA PRO A 734 -39.53 14.29 -21.68
C PRO A 734 -38.80 13.71 -22.90
N CYS A 735 -37.57 13.20 -22.77
CA CYS A 735 -36.69 12.88 -23.90
C CYS A 735 -36.83 11.47 -24.50
N GLY A 736 -37.76 10.63 -24.02
CA GLY A 736 -38.01 9.30 -24.60
C GLY A 736 -36.81 8.35 -24.62
N GLU A 737 -36.92 7.24 -25.36
CA GLU A 737 -35.89 6.17 -25.40
C GLU A 737 -34.64 6.51 -26.26
N GLU A 738 -34.65 7.61 -27.01
CA GLU A 738 -33.54 8.05 -27.86
C GLU A 738 -32.24 8.31 -27.09
N TYR A 739 -32.33 8.64 -25.80
CA TYR A 739 -31.18 8.97 -24.96
C TYR A 739 -30.91 7.95 -23.85
N SER A 740 -31.22 6.67 -24.09
CA SER A 740 -31.03 5.58 -23.10
C SER A 740 -29.60 5.39 -22.56
N SER A 741 -28.59 5.98 -23.20
CA SER A 741 -27.18 6.02 -22.76
C SER A 741 -26.82 7.26 -21.93
N CYS A 742 -27.74 8.20 -21.74
CA CYS A 742 -27.51 9.44 -21.00
C CYS A 742 -27.20 9.15 -19.52
N LYS A 743 -26.15 9.80 -19.00
CA LYS A 743 -25.61 9.60 -17.64
C LYS A 743 -26.67 9.70 -16.53
N PHE A 744 -27.73 10.49 -16.73
CA PHE A 744 -28.76 10.73 -15.73
C PHE A 744 -29.92 9.71 -15.75
N ILE A 745 -30.15 9.02 -16.86
CA ILE A 745 -31.29 8.09 -17.05
C ILE A 745 -30.87 6.67 -17.44
N LYS A 746 -29.59 6.42 -17.74
CA LYS A 746 -29.07 5.09 -18.08
C LYS A 746 -29.34 4.05 -17.00
N ASP A 747 -29.25 4.43 -15.73
CA ASP A 747 -29.47 3.53 -14.59
C ASP A 747 -30.95 3.22 -14.42
N ALA A 748 -31.82 4.15 -14.83
CA ALA A 748 -33.27 3.96 -14.88
C ALA A 748 -33.68 2.99 -15.99
N TYR A 749 -33.02 3.05 -17.16
CA TYR A 749 -33.22 2.06 -18.22
C TYR A 749 -32.62 0.68 -17.89
N SER A 750 -31.49 0.61 -17.19
CA SER A 750 -30.98 -0.66 -16.65
C SER A 750 -31.97 -1.27 -15.65
N ALA A 751 -32.48 -0.46 -14.73
CA ALA A 751 -33.52 -0.87 -13.78
C ALA A 751 -34.80 -1.33 -14.50
N LYS A 752 -35.23 -0.65 -15.58
CA LYS A 752 -36.38 -1.05 -16.43
C LYS A 752 -36.18 -2.45 -17.05
N LYS A 753 -34.95 -2.83 -17.40
CA LYS A 753 -34.60 -4.16 -17.93
C LYS A 753 -34.50 -5.23 -16.85
N GLU A 754 -33.99 -4.88 -15.67
CA GLU A 754 -33.79 -5.83 -14.56
C GLU A 754 -35.07 -6.12 -13.76
N LEU A 755 -35.98 -5.14 -13.67
CA LEU A 755 -37.20 -5.23 -12.86
C LEU A 755 -38.09 -6.45 -13.19
N PRO A 756 -38.34 -6.83 -14.46
CA PRO A 756 -39.13 -8.02 -14.77
C PRO A 756 -38.50 -9.34 -14.29
N ALA A 757 -37.16 -9.45 -14.37
CA ALA A 757 -36.45 -10.63 -13.89
C ALA A 757 -36.50 -10.72 -12.36
N LEU A 758 -36.37 -9.57 -11.68
CA LEU A 758 -36.46 -9.48 -10.23
C LEU A 758 -37.88 -9.80 -9.72
N LEU A 759 -38.92 -9.30 -10.39
CA LEU A 759 -40.32 -9.61 -10.08
C LEU A 759 -40.63 -11.10 -10.23
N ARG A 760 -40.10 -11.75 -11.27
CA ARG A 760 -40.24 -13.21 -11.43
C ARG A 760 -39.58 -13.97 -10.29
N LYS A 761 -38.39 -13.53 -9.87
CA LYS A 761 -37.64 -14.15 -8.76
C LYS A 761 -38.38 -14.02 -7.43
N ILE A 762 -38.90 -12.82 -7.12
CA ILE A 762 -39.70 -12.58 -5.90
C ILE A 762 -40.97 -13.42 -5.94
N ASN A 763 -41.65 -13.51 -7.08
CA ASN A 763 -42.86 -14.33 -7.19
C ASN A 763 -42.56 -15.83 -6.99
N THR A 764 -41.43 -16.34 -7.50
CA THR A 764 -41.02 -17.73 -7.23
C THR A 764 -40.63 -17.95 -5.77
N GLN A 765 -40.03 -16.97 -5.11
CA GLN A 765 -39.75 -17.03 -3.67
C GLN A 765 -41.05 -17.00 -2.85
N ASP A 766 -42.02 -16.16 -3.21
CA ASP A 766 -43.32 -16.08 -2.55
C ASP A 766 -44.13 -17.37 -2.73
N GLU A 767 -44.11 -18.00 -3.91
CA GLU A 767 -44.70 -19.33 -4.15
C GLU A 767 -44.07 -20.42 -3.28
N LYS A 768 -42.73 -20.43 -3.17
CA LYS A 768 -42.00 -21.38 -2.32
C LYS A 768 -42.24 -21.16 -0.83
N LEU A 769 -42.28 -19.90 -0.37
CA LEU A 769 -42.61 -19.58 1.01
C LEU A 769 -44.03 -20.00 1.36
N THR A 770 -44.97 -19.81 0.44
CA THR A 770 -46.36 -20.26 0.63
C THR A 770 -46.42 -21.79 0.73
N ALA A 771 -45.64 -22.52 -0.09
CA ALA A 771 -45.54 -23.97 -0.01
C ALA A 771 -44.96 -24.44 1.33
N LEU A 772 -43.82 -23.87 1.76
CA LEU A 772 -43.19 -24.16 3.05
C LEU A 772 -44.11 -23.85 4.23
N GLN A 773 -44.81 -22.71 4.21
CA GLN A 773 -45.79 -22.34 5.25
C GLN A 773 -46.98 -23.30 5.29
N THR A 774 -47.39 -23.84 4.14
CA THR A 774 -48.46 -24.85 4.09
C THR A 774 -47.98 -26.19 4.67
N GLU A 775 -46.74 -26.57 4.39
CA GLU A 775 -46.08 -27.78 4.91
C GLU A 775 -45.87 -27.67 6.43
N LEU A 776 -45.36 -26.55 6.93
CA LEU A 776 -45.28 -26.21 8.36
C LEU A 776 -46.65 -26.12 9.03
N GLY A 777 -47.66 -25.59 8.35
CA GLY A 777 -49.03 -25.56 8.86
C GLY A 777 -49.68 -26.95 8.96
N SER A 778 -49.17 -27.92 8.21
CA SER A 778 -49.62 -29.32 8.24
C SER A 778 -48.87 -30.18 9.27
N THR A 779 -47.73 -29.72 9.78
CA THR A 779 -46.98 -30.41 10.82
C THR A 779 -47.50 -30.04 12.20
N ASN A 780 -47.61 -31.04 13.09
CA ASN A 780 -48.27 -30.89 14.38
C ASN A 780 -47.23 -30.60 15.49
N GLN A 781 -46.43 -29.53 15.31
CA GLN A 781 -45.28 -29.19 16.16
C GLN A 781 -45.59 -29.27 17.66
N LYS A 782 -46.71 -28.66 18.08
CA LYS A 782 -47.14 -28.68 19.49
C LYS A 782 -47.37 -30.09 20.04
N GLN A 783 -47.88 -30.99 19.20
CA GLN A 783 -48.15 -32.37 19.60
C GLN A 783 -46.85 -33.18 19.72
N VAL A 784 -45.90 -32.98 18.80
CA VAL A 784 -44.57 -33.61 18.84
C VAL A 784 -43.82 -33.19 20.10
N ASP A 785 -43.78 -31.90 20.40
CA ASP A 785 -43.13 -31.37 21.61
C ASP A 785 -43.80 -31.88 22.90
N GLU A 786 -45.13 -31.89 22.94
CA GLU A 786 -45.90 -32.39 24.09
C GLU A 786 -45.66 -33.89 24.33
N TYR A 787 -45.50 -34.68 23.28
CA TYR A 787 -45.21 -36.11 23.40
C TYR A 787 -43.78 -36.40 23.85
N ILE A 788 -42.79 -35.64 23.36
CA ILE A 788 -41.41 -35.73 23.85
C ILE A 788 -41.35 -35.33 25.33
N GLU A 789 -42.05 -34.27 25.73
CA GLU A 789 -42.10 -33.82 27.13
C GLU A 789 -42.75 -34.86 28.05
N LYS A 790 -43.89 -35.42 27.63
CA LYS A 790 -44.57 -36.50 28.38
C LYS A 790 -43.74 -37.77 28.48
N TYR A 791 -43.01 -38.14 27.42
CA TYR A 791 -42.10 -39.28 27.44
C TYR A 791 -40.99 -39.08 28.47
N ASN A 792 -40.36 -37.90 28.48
CA ASN A 792 -39.32 -37.55 29.45
C ASN A 792 -39.84 -37.57 30.90
N GLU A 793 -41.07 -37.12 31.14
CA GLU A 793 -41.72 -37.21 32.46
C GLU A 793 -41.94 -38.67 32.89
N VAL A 794 -42.30 -39.57 31.97
CA VAL A 794 -42.44 -41.02 32.25
C VAL A 794 -41.07 -41.65 32.56
N VAL A 795 -40.01 -41.28 31.82
CA VAL A 795 -38.64 -41.72 32.10
C VAL A 795 -38.19 -41.25 33.48
N ARG A 796 -38.45 -39.99 33.84
CA ARG A 796 -38.14 -39.47 35.19
C ARG A 796 -38.86 -40.26 36.28
N ARG A 797 -40.17 -40.51 36.11
CA ARG A 797 -40.96 -41.31 37.07
C ARG A 797 -40.48 -42.75 37.18
N ARG A 798 -40.01 -43.35 36.09
CA ARG A 798 -39.39 -44.68 36.12
C ARG A 798 -38.16 -44.66 37.04
N ASP A 799 -37.28 -43.68 36.87
CA ASP A 799 -36.04 -43.57 37.67
C ASP A 799 -36.32 -43.29 39.15
N GLU A 800 -37.30 -42.42 39.44
CA GLU A 800 -37.80 -42.18 40.81
C GLU A 800 -38.38 -43.46 41.44
N THR A 801 -39.13 -44.25 40.66
CA THR A 801 -39.71 -45.52 41.12
C THR A 801 -38.63 -46.58 41.31
N ALA A 802 -37.60 -46.63 40.45
CA ALA A 802 -36.46 -47.55 40.57
C ALA A 802 -35.68 -47.31 41.87
N ASN A 803 -35.43 -46.04 42.18
CA ASN A 803 -34.81 -45.65 43.45
C ASN A 803 -35.69 -46.01 44.65
N SER A 804 -37.00 -45.85 44.54
CA SER A 804 -37.95 -46.23 45.60
C SER A 804 -37.98 -47.75 45.83
N VAL A 805 -37.92 -48.55 44.76
CA VAL A 805 -37.78 -50.02 44.84
C VAL A 805 -36.48 -50.40 45.54
N ALA A 806 -35.34 -49.82 45.13
CA ALA A 806 -34.05 -50.11 45.74
C ALA A 806 -34.01 -49.74 47.23
N GLN A 807 -34.62 -48.62 47.62
CA GLN A 807 -34.75 -48.21 49.02
C GLN A 807 -35.65 -49.17 49.82
N CYS A 808 -36.78 -49.62 49.23
CA CYS A 808 -37.66 -50.61 49.86
C CYS A 808 -36.96 -51.97 50.05
N GLU A 809 -36.21 -52.46 49.06
CA GLU A 809 -35.43 -53.71 49.16
C GLU A 809 -34.37 -53.63 50.25
N LEU A 810 -33.64 -52.52 50.30
CA LEU A 810 -32.62 -52.28 51.32
C LEU A 810 -33.22 -52.21 52.73
N MET A 811 -34.43 -51.66 52.87
CA MET A 811 -35.17 -51.65 54.14
C MET A 811 -35.62 -53.05 54.56
N VAL A 812 -36.07 -53.88 53.61
CA VAL A 812 -36.42 -55.29 53.87
C VAL A 812 -35.22 -56.09 54.37
N GLU A 813 -34.06 -55.92 53.74
CA GLU A 813 -32.81 -56.57 54.18
C GLU A 813 -32.37 -56.10 55.57
N LYS A 814 -32.49 -54.80 55.85
CA LYS A 814 -32.20 -54.25 57.18
C LYS A 814 -33.13 -54.84 58.25
N ASN A 815 -34.44 -54.89 57.97
CA ASN A 815 -35.43 -55.47 58.89
C ASN A 815 -35.17 -56.98 59.11
N ASN A 816 -34.77 -57.73 58.09
CA ASN A 816 -34.41 -59.15 58.23
C ASN A 816 -33.19 -59.35 59.16
N ALA A 817 -32.17 -58.51 59.02
CA ALA A 817 -30.99 -58.56 59.87
C ALA A 817 -31.32 -58.25 61.35
N GLU A 818 -32.19 -57.26 61.58
CA GLU A 818 -32.61 -56.84 62.92
C GLU A 818 -33.51 -57.89 63.60
N ILE A 819 -34.38 -58.57 62.83
CA ILE A 819 -35.15 -59.73 63.31
C ILE A 819 -34.23 -60.88 63.74
N ALA A 820 -33.15 -61.14 63.00
CA ALA A 820 -32.19 -62.19 63.34
C ALA A 820 -31.44 -61.91 64.66
N VAL A 821 -31.13 -60.65 64.95
CA VAL A 821 -30.53 -60.22 66.21
C VAL A 821 -31.51 -60.41 67.37
N LEU A 822 -32.75 -59.96 67.23
CA LEU A 822 -33.78 -60.08 68.26
C LEU A 822 -34.12 -61.55 68.60
N LEU A 823 -34.10 -62.46 67.61
CA LEU A 823 -34.27 -63.89 67.84
C LEU A 823 -33.16 -64.49 68.73
N GLY A 824 -31.92 -64.02 68.56
CA GLY A 824 -30.79 -64.41 69.41
C GLY A 824 -30.90 -63.88 70.84
N GLU A 825 -31.39 -62.65 71.00
CA GLU A 825 -31.60 -62.04 72.33
C GLU A 825 -32.69 -62.77 73.14
N VAL A 826 -33.81 -63.12 72.50
CA VAL A 826 -34.89 -63.90 73.14
C VAL A 826 -34.36 -65.24 73.69
N SER A 827 -33.56 -65.96 72.90
CA SER A 827 -32.96 -67.23 73.33
C SER A 827 -32.04 -67.08 74.55
N SER A 828 -31.32 -65.96 74.67
CA SER A 828 -30.42 -65.71 75.81
C SER A 828 -31.15 -65.30 77.09
N LEU A 829 -32.35 -64.70 76.97
CA LEU A 829 -33.18 -64.25 78.09
C LEU A 829 -33.98 -65.42 78.68
N GLU A 830 -34.45 -66.36 77.85
CA GLU A 830 -35.08 -67.62 78.31
C GLU A 830 -34.14 -68.46 79.19
N GLU A 831 -32.82 -68.43 78.90
CA GLU A 831 -31.78 -69.11 79.69
C GLU A 831 -31.57 -68.46 81.07
N LYS A 832 -31.76 -67.14 81.18
CA LYS A 832 -31.66 -66.37 82.43
C LYS A 832 -32.89 -66.54 83.34
N GLU A 833 -34.08 -66.75 82.76
CA GLU A 833 -35.33 -67.01 83.50
C GLU A 833 -35.23 -68.30 84.34
N GLY A 834 -34.55 -69.34 83.82
CA GLY A 834 -34.32 -70.60 84.51
C GLY A 834 -33.42 -70.50 85.76
N LEU A 835 -32.46 -69.57 85.77
CA LEU A 835 -31.51 -69.37 86.87
C LEU A 835 -32.11 -68.61 88.08
N TYR A 836 -33.19 -67.86 87.87
CA TYR A 836 -33.83 -67.06 88.92
C TYR A 836 -34.73 -67.90 89.86
N GLN A 837 -35.34 -68.99 89.38
CA GLN A 837 -36.23 -69.81 90.21
C GLN A 837 -35.56 -70.43 91.45
N GLU A 838 -34.22 -70.53 91.47
CA GLU A 838 -33.49 -71.21 92.54
C GLU A 838 -33.21 -70.36 93.80
N ASN A 839 -33.27 -69.02 93.76
CA ASN A 839 -32.72 -68.20 94.85
C ASN A 839 -33.61 -67.01 95.28
N LYS A 840 -34.78 -67.32 95.84
CA LYS A 840 -35.89 -66.38 96.11
C LYS A 840 -35.73 -65.46 97.34
N GLU A 841 -34.87 -65.75 98.31
CA GLU A 841 -34.98 -65.11 99.66
C GLU A 841 -34.06 -63.90 99.94
N VAL A 842 -33.13 -63.51 99.06
CA VAL A 842 -32.10 -62.50 99.41
C VAL A 842 -32.36 -61.09 98.83
N ILE A 843 -33.33 -60.93 97.92
CA ILE A 843 -33.44 -59.73 97.05
C ILE A 843 -34.24 -58.56 97.67
N GLU A 844 -34.98 -58.77 98.77
CA GLU A 844 -35.91 -57.74 99.29
C GLU A 844 -35.24 -56.49 99.91
N ASN A 845 -33.91 -56.44 100.07
CA ASN A 845 -33.21 -55.25 100.57
C ASN A 845 -32.49 -54.38 99.51
N CYS A 846 -32.53 -54.73 98.21
CA CYS A 846 -31.90 -53.93 97.13
C CYS A 846 -32.82 -52.87 96.49
N ALA A 847 -34.11 -52.85 96.83
CA ALA A 847 -35.13 -52.08 96.11
C ALA A 847 -35.00 -50.56 96.23
N GLU A 848 -34.49 -50.03 97.34
CA GLU A 848 -34.43 -48.57 97.57
C GLU A 848 -33.35 -47.84 96.74
N LEU A 849 -32.19 -48.47 96.51
CA LEU A 849 -31.11 -47.86 95.71
C LEU A 849 -31.38 -47.89 94.20
N ASN A 850 -32.24 -48.81 93.73
CA ASN A 850 -32.63 -48.90 92.32
C ASN A 850 -33.63 -47.80 91.91
N ALA A 851 -34.48 -47.34 92.83
CA ALA A 851 -35.45 -46.29 92.55
C ALA A 851 -34.80 -44.94 92.18
N GLU A 852 -33.68 -44.60 92.84
CA GLU A 852 -32.92 -43.36 92.56
C GLU A 852 -32.19 -43.43 91.21
N LYS A 853 -31.70 -44.62 90.83
CA LYS A 853 -31.05 -44.88 89.54
C LYS A 853 -32.02 -44.80 88.36
N GLU A 854 -33.24 -45.30 88.52
CA GLU A 854 -34.31 -45.25 87.51
C GLU A 854 -34.74 -43.81 87.18
N GLU A 855 -34.83 -42.92 88.18
CA GLU A 855 -35.17 -41.51 87.94
C GLU A 855 -34.09 -40.80 87.10
N ASN A 856 -32.81 -41.08 87.38
CA ASN A 856 -31.69 -40.53 86.61
C ASN A 856 -31.62 -41.11 85.18
N ASN A 857 -31.91 -42.40 85.00
CA ASN A 857 -31.99 -43.01 83.67
C ASN A 857 -33.10 -42.40 82.79
N SER A 858 -34.25 -42.07 83.38
CA SER A 858 -35.33 -41.39 82.65
C SER A 858 -34.90 -39.99 82.17
N LYS A 859 -34.19 -39.22 83.02
CA LYS A 859 -33.62 -37.92 82.64
C LYS A 859 -32.55 -38.04 81.55
N ILE A 860 -31.69 -39.06 81.62
CA ILE A 860 -30.69 -39.37 80.57
C ILE A 860 -31.39 -39.67 79.24
N GLY A 861 -32.42 -40.51 79.22
CA GLY A 861 -33.15 -40.87 77.99
C GLY A 861 -33.83 -39.67 77.31
N VAL A 862 -34.31 -38.69 78.08
CA VAL A 862 -34.86 -37.44 77.53
C VAL A 862 -33.75 -36.56 76.93
N HIS A 863 -32.61 -36.43 77.62
CA HIS A 863 -31.48 -35.63 77.13
C HIS A 863 -30.77 -36.27 75.93
N ASP A 864 -30.64 -37.60 75.86
CA ASP A 864 -30.08 -38.33 74.71
C ASP A 864 -30.95 -38.19 73.46
N LYS A 865 -32.29 -38.29 73.59
CA LYS A 865 -33.21 -38.01 72.45
C LYS A 865 -33.08 -36.56 71.95
N ARG A 866 -32.89 -35.60 72.85
CA ARG A 866 -32.65 -34.20 72.49
C ARG A 866 -31.29 -34.00 71.85
N LEU A 867 -30.25 -34.68 72.32
CA LEU A 867 -28.90 -34.67 71.76
C LEU A 867 -28.89 -35.22 70.33
N ALA A 868 -29.49 -36.39 70.09
CA ALA A 868 -29.59 -36.99 68.75
C ALA A 868 -30.34 -36.07 67.75
N SER A 869 -31.39 -35.38 68.22
CA SER A 869 -32.08 -34.36 67.42
C SER A 869 -31.19 -33.14 67.12
N CYS A 870 -30.41 -32.68 68.10
CA CYS A 870 -29.44 -31.61 67.97
C CYS A 870 -28.33 -31.95 66.96
N GLU A 871 -27.76 -33.15 67.03
CA GLU A 871 -26.72 -33.65 66.13
C GLU A 871 -27.21 -33.77 64.67
N LYS A 872 -28.44 -34.28 64.48
CA LYS A 872 -29.05 -34.35 63.13
C LYS A 872 -29.28 -32.95 62.53
N ALA A 873 -29.64 -31.97 63.36
CA ALA A 873 -29.75 -30.57 62.92
C ALA A 873 -28.37 -29.98 62.58
N LEU A 874 -27.33 -30.29 63.37
CA LEU A 874 -25.95 -29.88 63.13
C LEU A 874 -25.42 -30.43 61.78
N GLN A 875 -25.72 -31.69 61.46
CA GLN A 875 -25.29 -32.31 60.20
C GLN A 875 -25.90 -31.61 58.97
N LYS A 876 -27.19 -31.21 59.04
CA LYS A 876 -27.83 -30.43 57.97
C LYS A 876 -27.18 -29.05 57.79
N LEU A 877 -26.79 -28.41 58.90
CA LEU A 877 -26.11 -27.12 58.87
C LEU A 877 -24.73 -27.23 58.22
N TYR A 878 -23.98 -28.32 58.46
CA TYR A 878 -22.69 -28.57 57.79
C TYR A 878 -22.80 -28.77 56.27
N VAL A 879 -23.82 -29.49 55.80
CA VAL A 879 -24.07 -29.63 54.36
C VAL A 879 -24.38 -28.28 53.73
N ALA A 880 -25.23 -27.47 54.38
CA ALA A 880 -25.52 -26.12 53.92
C ALA A 880 -24.27 -25.21 53.94
N HIS A 881 -23.43 -25.34 54.96
CA HIS A 881 -22.15 -24.62 55.05
C HIS A 881 -21.24 -24.91 53.85
N GLY A 882 -21.08 -26.19 53.47
CA GLY A 882 -20.31 -26.58 52.29
C GLY A 882 -20.83 -25.94 50.99
N ALA A 883 -22.15 -25.93 50.79
CA ALA A 883 -22.77 -25.30 49.63
C ALA A 883 -22.56 -23.78 49.59
N PHE A 884 -22.60 -23.10 50.74
CA PHE A 884 -22.33 -21.66 50.82
C PHE A 884 -20.86 -21.33 50.55
N VAL A 885 -19.92 -22.15 51.02
CA VAL A 885 -18.48 -21.99 50.72
C VAL A 885 -18.22 -22.13 49.23
N GLU A 886 -18.73 -23.19 48.60
CA GLU A 886 -18.57 -23.42 47.16
C GLU A 886 -19.18 -22.28 46.32
N ARG A 887 -20.32 -21.73 46.76
CA ARG A 887 -20.94 -20.57 46.11
C ARG A 887 -20.05 -19.32 46.18
N VAL A 888 -19.43 -19.05 47.33
CA VAL A 888 -18.50 -17.91 47.49
C VAL A 888 -17.27 -18.09 46.60
N ASP A 889 -16.68 -19.29 46.57
CA ASP A 889 -15.50 -19.57 45.75
C ASP A 889 -15.80 -19.45 44.24
N ASN A 890 -16.95 -19.95 43.78
CA ASN A 890 -17.37 -19.78 42.39
C ASN A 890 -17.57 -18.32 42.00
N LEU A 891 -18.18 -17.51 42.87
CA LEU A 891 -18.36 -16.07 42.63
C LEU A 891 -17.02 -15.32 42.59
N LEU A 892 -16.07 -15.66 43.48
CA LEU A 892 -14.73 -15.08 43.48
C LEU A 892 -13.94 -15.44 42.20
N ASN A 893 -14.02 -16.68 41.74
CA ASN A 893 -13.37 -17.11 40.50
C ASN A 893 -13.96 -16.39 39.27
N GLN A 894 -15.30 -16.26 39.20
CA GLN A 894 -15.96 -15.52 38.12
C GLN A 894 -15.61 -14.02 38.15
N GLN A 895 -15.49 -13.42 39.34
CA GLN A 895 -15.04 -12.03 39.49
C GLN A 895 -13.61 -11.85 38.98
N GLN A 896 -12.69 -12.76 39.33
CA GLN A 896 -11.31 -12.71 38.86
C GLN A 896 -11.20 -12.92 37.35
N GLU A 897 -11.98 -13.84 36.79
CA GLU A 897 -12.06 -14.07 35.34
C GLU A 897 -12.57 -12.81 34.60
N MET A 898 -13.63 -12.18 35.13
CA MET A 898 -14.15 -10.92 34.60
C MET A 898 -13.09 -9.81 34.64
N GLU A 899 -12.35 -9.68 35.73
CA GLU A 899 -11.30 -8.66 35.87
C GLU A 899 -10.14 -8.91 34.90
N ASN A 900 -9.72 -10.16 34.73
CA ASN A 900 -8.69 -10.54 33.75
C ASN A 900 -9.13 -10.21 32.31
N LEU A 901 -10.37 -10.59 31.94
CA LEU A 901 -10.96 -10.26 30.63
C LEU A 901 -11.10 -8.75 30.42
N ARG A 902 -11.40 -8.00 31.49
CA ARG A 902 -11.51 -6.54 31.44
C ARG A 902 -10.16 -5.88 31.19
N GLN A 903 -9.12 -6.28 31.92
CA GLN A 903 -7.76 -5.78 31.70
C GLN A 903 -7.23 -6.16 30.31
N GLU A 904 -7.51 -7.38 29.84
CA GLU A 904 -7.16 -7.80 28.48
C GLU A 904 -7.89 -6.93 27.43
N TYR A 905 -9.20 -6.73 27.59
CA TYR A 905 -9.97 -5.84 26.72
C TYR A 905 -9.49 -4.39 26.75
N GLU A 906 -9.12 -3.86 27.92
CA GLU A 906 -8.54 -2.52 28.06
C GLU A 906 -7.21 -2.40 27.28
N SER A 907 -6.35 -3.40 27.38
CA SER A 907 -5.11 -3.48 26.61
C SER A 907 -5.39 -3.45 25.10
N TYR A 908 -6.38 -4.23 24.66
CA TYR A 908 -6.83 -4.24 23.26
C TYR A 908 -7.45 -2.90 22.83
N ASP A 909 -8.26 -2.24 23.67
CA ASP A 909 -8.87 -0.94 23.36
C ASP A 909 -7.80 0.14 23.17
N LEU A 910 -6.82 0.21 24.09
CA LEU A 910 -5.70 1.14 23.96
C LEU A 910 -4.85 0.85 22.72
N PHE A 911 -4.54 -0.43 22.46
CA PHE A 911 -3.81 -0.82 21.25
C PHE A 911 -4.58 -0.46 19.97
N LEU A 912 -5.89 -0.71 19.93
CA LEU A 912 -6.75 -0.34 18.80
C LEU A 912 -6.79 1.16 18.58
N ARG A 913 -6.81 1.99 19.64
CA ARG A 913 -6.73 3.45 19.52
C ARG A 913 -5.39 3.89 18.93
N CYS A 914 -4.29 3.31 19.39
CA CYS A 914 -2.95 3.60 18.86
C CYS A 914 -2.85 3.28 17.36
N MET A 915 -3.29 2.09 16.98
CA MET A 915 -3.18 1.56 15.61
C MET A 915 -4.26 2.09 14.65
N HIS A 916 -5.30 2.77 15.15
CA HIS A 916 -6.38 3.32 14.32
C HIS A 916 -5.81 4.31 13.27
N PRO A 917 -6.40 4.43 12.07
CA PRO A 917 -6.02 5.45 11.08
C PRO A 917 -6.09 6.92 11.57
N ASN A 918 -6.69 7.17 12.74
CA ASN A 918 -6.79 8.48 13.40
C ASN A 918 -5.96 8.53 14.70
N GLY A 919 -5.15 7.51 14.98
CA GLY A 919 -4.22 7.42 16.10
C GLY A 919 -2.83 7.87 15.69
N ILE A 920 -1.81 7.05 15.98
CA ILE A 920 -0.40 7.36 15.70
C ILE A 920 -0.18 7.76 14.23
N SER A 921 -0.78 7.03 13.28
CA SER A 921 -0.65 7.33 11.85
C SER A 921 -1.11 8.75 11.48
N TYR A 922 -2.17 9.25 12.13
CA TYR A 922 -2.67 10.60 11.89
C TYR A 922 -1.75 11.66 12.48
N ASP A 923 -1.21 11.43 13.68
CA ASP A 923 -0.25 12.35 14.31
C ASP A 923 1.04 12.45 13.50
N ILE A 924 1.52 11.34 12.94
CA ILE A 924 2.67 11.32 12.02
C ILE A 924 2.34 12.14 10.76
N ILE A 925 1.21 11.90 10.10
CA ILE A 925 0.80 12.68 8.93
C ILE A 925 0.77 14.17 9.27
N LYS A 926 0.13 14.57 10.37
CA LYS A 926 0.01 15.96 10.79
C LYS A 926 1.38 16.61 11.05
N LYS A 927 2.32 15.91 11.70
CA LYS A 927 3.71 16.37 11.91
C LYS A 927 4.48 16.48 10.58
N LYS A 928 4.19 15.63 9.59
CA LYS A 928 4.90 15.56 8.29
C LYS A 928 4.36 16.51 7.22
N LEU A 929 3.08 16.87 7.25
CA LEU A 929 2.46 17.74 6.24
C LEU A 929 3.20 19.07 6.02
N PRO A 930 3.68 19.80 7.05
CA PRO A 930 4.47 21.01 6.83
C PRO A 930 5.77 20.76 6.06
N LEU A 931 6.43 19.61 6.29
CA LEU A 931 7.64 19.23 5.55
C LEU A 931 7.32 18.93 4.09
N ILE A 932 6.24 18.17 3.84
CA ILE A 932 5.77 17.86 2.48
C ILE A 932 5.41 19.15 1.73
N ASN A 933 4.68 20.07 2.37
CA ASN A 933 4.34 21.37 1.78
C ASN A 933 5.58 22.21 1.45
N ASN A 934 6.61 22.16 2.28
CA ASN A 934 7.87 22.84 1.99
C ASN A 934 8.59 22.22 0.79
N GLU A 935 8.62 20.89 0.68
CA GLU A 935 9.18 20.20 -0.49
C GLU A 935 8.40 20.52 -1.77
N ILE A 936 7.05 20.56 -1.73
CA ILE A 936 6.23 21.00 -2.87
C ILE A 936 6.58 22.44 -3.26
N ALA A 937 6.67 23.34 -2.28
CA ALA A 937 7.01 24.73 -2.52
C ALA A 937 8.40 24.88 -3.16
N LYS A 938 9.40 24.09 -2.73
CA LYS A 938 10.75 24.08 -3.34
C LYS A 938 10.71 23.72 -4.82
N VAL A 939 9.89 22.73 -5.20
CA VAL A 939 9.71 22.32 -6.60
C VAL A 939 9.00 23.41 -7.40
N LEU A 940 7.93 24.00 -6.87
CA LEU A 940 7.08 24.94 -7.63
C LEU A 940 7.64 26.38 -7.71
N THR A 941 8.35 26.87 -6.69
CA THR A 941 8.75 28.30 -6.55
C THR A 941 9.51 28.85 -7.77
N ASN A 942 10.19 27.99 -8.54
CA ASN A 942 11.01 28.41 -9.69
C ASN A 942 10.40 27.97 -11.04
N VAL A 943 9.21 27.39 -11.01
CA VAL A 943 8.54 26.81 -12.18
C VAL A 943 7.31 27.62 -12.56
N VAL A 944 6.48 27.96 -11.56
CA VAL A 944 5.18 28.59 -11.71
C VAL A 944 4.97 29.68 -10.65
N ASP A 945 4.04 30.60 -10.92
CA ASP A 945 3.70 31.71 -10.03
C ASP A 945 2.59 31.38 -9.01
N PHE A 946 2.19 30.11 -8.88
CA PHE A 946 1.18 29.66 -7.91
C PHE A 946 1.77 28.71 -6.87
N GLU A 947 1.16 28.70 -5.68
CA GLU A 947 1.50 27.79 -4.60
C GLU A 947 0.54 26.61 -4.57
N VAL A 948 1.04 25.42 -4.26
CA VAL A 948 0.24 24.23 -3.98
C VAL A 948 0.62 23.70 -2.62
N PHE A 949 -0.38 23.38 -1.81
CA PHE A 949 -0.16 22.84 -0.48
C PHE A 949 -1.31 21.93 -0.06
N PHE A 950 -0.97 20.97 0.78
CA PHE A 950 -1.93 20.19 1.54
C PHE A 950 -2.44 20.98 2.73
N GLU A 951 -3.73 20.91 2.97
CA GLU A 951 -4.36 21.40 4.19
C GLU A 951 -5.23 20.28 4.78
N GLU A 952 -5.12 20.12 6.08
CA GLU A 952 -5.86 19.13 6.85
C GLU A 952 -6.89 19.85 7.71
N ASN A 953 -8.16 19.49 7.49
CA ASN A 953 -9.30 20.04 8.24
C ASN A 953 -10.03 18.88 8.94
N GLY A 954 -9.47 18.43 10.07
CA GLY A 954 -10.00 17.41 10.97
C GLY A 954 -9.99 15.98 10.42
N LYS A 955 -10.92 15.64 9.53
CA LYS A 955 -10.97 14.30 8.88
C LYS A 955 -10.66 14.35 7.38
N ARG A 956 -10.56 15.54 6.78
CA ARG A 956 -10.36 15.71 5.35
C ARG A 956 -8.95 16.22 5.04
N LEU A 957 -8.30 15.58 4.06
CA LEU A 957 -7.03 16.00 3.48
C LEU A 957 -7.33 16.60 2.10
N ASN A 958 -7.23 17.93 2.01
CA ASN A 958 -7.50 18.68 0.79
C ASN A 958 -6.19 19.22 0.21
N ILE A 959 -6.21 19.49 -1.09
CA ILE A 959 -5.09 20.07 -1.81
C ILE A 959 -5.56 21.40 -2.39
N PHE A 960 -4.87 22.48 -2.04
CA PHE A 960 -5.22 23.81 -2.47
C PHE A 960 -4.18 24.34 -3.46
N ILE A 961 -4.66 25.14 -4.41
CA ILE A 961 -3.87 26.00 -5.28
C ILE A 961 -4.14 27.46 -4.92
N LYS A 962 -3.08 28.27 -4.82
CA LYS A 962 -3.17 29.69 -4.49
C LYS A 962 -2.33 30.52 -5.45
N HIS A 963 -2.96 31.46 -6.14
CA HIS A 963 -2.28 32.46 -6.96
C HIS A 963 -2.00 33.73 -6.14
N PRO A 964 -1.00 34.56 -6.49
CA PRO A 964 -0.54 35.66 -5.63
C PRO A 964 -1.60 36.71 -5.29
N LYS A 965 -2.62 36.86 -6.15
CA LYS A 965 -3.71 37.85 -6.01
C LYS A 965 -5.06 37.24 -5.65
N HIS A 966 -5.13 35.94 -5.40
CA HIS A 966 -6.38 35.22 -5.18
C HIS A 966 -6.32 34.38 -3.91
N ASP A 967 -7.50 34.15 -3.32
CA ASP A 967 -7.63 33.20 -2.22
C ASP A 967 -7.37 31.77 -2.70
N ALA A 968 -6.96 30.92 -1.75
CA ALA A 968 -6.72 29.52 -2.02
C ALA A 968 -8.02 28.82 -2.43
N ARG A 969 -7.95 27.98 -3.46
CA ARG A 969 -9.09 27.18 -3.95
C ARG A 969 -8.68 25.72 -4.13
N PRO A 970 -9.62 24.76 -4.09
CA PRO A 970 -9.31 23.36 -4.34
C PRO A 970 -8.62 23.16 -5.70
N LEU A 971 -7.53 22.38 -5.73
CA LEU A 971 -6.73 22.11 -6.93
C LEU A 971 -7.54 21.46 -8.06
N GLU A 972 -8.63 20.77 -7.72
CA GLU A 972 -9.59 20.18 -8.64
C GLU A 972 -10.26 21.23 -9.56
N LEU A 973 -10.27 22.50 -9.15
CA LEU A 973 -10.78 23.63 -9.94
C LEU A 973 -9.69 24.31 -10.80
N GLY A 974 -8.44 23.86 -10.72
CA GLY A 974 -7.33 24.35 -11.53
C GLY A 974 -7.41 23.91 -13.01
N SER A 975 -6.62 24.58 -13.85
CA SER A 975 -6.47 24.24 -15.27
C SER A 975 -5.82 22.87 -15.46
N GLY A 976 -5.91 22.29 -16.67
CA GLY A 976 -5.25 21.03 -16.99
C GLY A 976 -3.74 21.06 -16.77
N ALA A 977 -3.11 22.19 -17.12
CA ALA A 977 -1.68 22.40 -16.94
C ALA A 977 -1.30 22.60 -15.46
N GLU A 978 -2.07 23.38 -14.71
CA GLU A 978 -1.87 23.57 -13.26
C GLU A 978 -1.92 22.24 -12.51
N LYS A 979 -2.89 21.40 -12.84
CA LYS A 979 -3.04 20.06 -12.25
C LYS A 979 -1.87 19.15 -12.59
N SER A 980 -1.41 19.13 -13.84
CA SER A 980 -0.28 18.31 -14.26
C SER A 980 1.02 18.73 -13.55
N ILE A 981 1.30 20.03 -13.47
CA ILE A 981 2.47 20.58 -12.78
C ILE A 981 2.39 20.29 -11.27
N ALA A 982 1.23 20.53 -10.66
CA ALA A 982 1.00 20.25 -9.24
C ALA A 982 1.16 18.75 -8.92
N ALA A 983 0.66 17.86 -9.78
CA ALA A 983 0.79 16.41 -9.60
C ALA A 983 2.25 15.98 -9.55
N MET A 984 3.07 16.49 -10.48
CA MET A 984 4.50 16.20 -10.51
C MET A 984 5.21 16.75 -9.28
N ALA A 985 4.92 17.98 -8.88
CA ALA A 985 5.54 18.58 -7.70
C ALA A 985 5.18 17.84 -6.41
N ILE A 986 3.91 17.47 -6.23
CA ILE A 986 3.45 16.64 -5.12
C ILE A 986 4.17 15.29 -5.13
N ARG A 987 4.26 14.64 -6.29
CA ARG A 987 4.93 13.33 -6.40
C ARG A 987 6.40 13.41 -6.03
N LEU A 988 7.14 14.40 -6.54
CA LEU A 988 8.55 14.61 -6.20
C LEU A 988 8.74 14.93 -4.71
N ALA A 989 7.84 15.72 -4.12
CA ALA A 989 7.86 15.99 -2.68
C ALA A 989 7.60 14.73 -1.85
N LEU A 990 6.62 13.91 -2.24
CA LEU A 990 6.31 12.64 -1.59
C LEU A 990 7.45 11.64 -1.72
N LEU A 991 8.11 11.58 -2.88
CA LEU A 991 9.31 10.78 -3.09
C LEU A 991 10.43 11.14 -2.11
N ASN A 992 10.63 12.42 -1.79
CA ASN A 992 11.68 12.84 -0.86
C ASN A 992 11.43 12.37 0.58
N VAL A 993 10.16 12.21 0.98
CA VAL A 993 9.79 11.77 2.33
C VAL A 993 9.46 10.29 2.41
N SER A 994 9.54 9.57 1.29
CA SER A 994 9.06 8.18 1.21
C SER A 994 10.15 7.15 1.46
N THR A 995 9.74 6.03 2.07
CA THR A 995 10.56 4.82 2.25
C THR A 995 10.22 3.72 1.24
N LEU A 996 9.39 3.97 0.22
CA LEU A 996 9.07 2.99 -0.81
C LEU A 996 10.33 2.61 -1.63
N PRO A 997 10.41 1.39 -2.19
CA PRO A 997 11.42 1.02 -3.18
C PRO A 997 11.43 1.99 -4.37
N LYS A 998 12.62 2.44 -4.77
CA LYS A 998 12.79 3.41 -5.85
C LYS A 998 13.85 2.94 -6.85
N PRO A 999 13.52 2.79 -8.14
CA PRO A 999 14.53 2.73 -9.18
C PRO A 999 15.26 4.06 -9.35
N ASN A 1000 16.43 4.00 -9.97
CA ASN A 1000 17.14 5.17 -10.52
C ASN A 1000 16.55 5.69 -11.85
N LEU A 1001 15.34 5.26 -12.20
CA LEU A 1001 14.63 5.53 -13.45
C LEU A 1001 13.30 6.23 -13.15
N PHE A 1002 13.00 7.30 -13.88
CA PHE A 1002 11.68 7.94 -13.86
C PHE A 1002 11.07 7.97 -15.26
N ILE A 1003 9.82 7.55 -15.42
CA ILE A 1003 9.15 7.40 -16.70
C ILE A 1003 8.00 8.41 -16.80
N LEU A 1004 7.96 9.16 -17.89
CA LEU A 1004 6.90 10.10 -18.22
C LEU A 1004 6.25 9.68 -19.54
N ASP A 1005 5.04 9.14 -19.47
CA ASP A 1005 4.30 8.66 -20.64
C ASP A 1005 3.20 9.64 -21.04
N GLU A 1006 3.46 10.36 -22.14
CA GLU A 1006 2.65 11.43 -22.71
C GLU A 1006 2.27 12.58 -21.75
N PRO A 1007 3.23 13.16 -21.01
CA PRO A 1007 2.95 14.11 -19.94
C PRO A 1007 2.45 15.48 -20.42
N GLY A 1008 2.64 15.82 -21.70
CA GLY A 1008 2.38 17.15 -22.25
C GLY A 1008 1.05 17.36 -22.97
N THR A 1009 0.18 16.35 -23.01
CA THR A 1009 -1.09 16.43 -23.78
C THR A 1009 -2.06 17.53 -23.29
N SER A 1010 -1.92 17.98 -22.04
CA SER A 1010 -2.74 19.03 -21.44
C SER A 1010 -2.01 20.37 -21.24
N LEU A 1011 -0.76 20.49 -21.71
CA LEU A 1011 0.07 21.68 -21.53
C LEU A 1011 -0.04 22.61 -22.72
N ASP A 1012 -0.28 23.89 -22.46
CA ASP A 1012 -0.15 24.97 -23.44
C ASP A 1012 1.32 25.43 -23.56
N GLU A 1013 1.63 26.26 -24.57
CA GLU A 1013 3.01 26.66 -24.87
C GLU A 1013 3.70 27.41 -23.71
N GLU A 1014 2.97 28.16 -22.88
CA GLU A 1014 3.52 28.83 -21.70
C GLU A 1014 3.86 27.85 -20.56
N ASN A 1015 2.95 26.90 -20.26
CA ASN A 1015 3.19 25.91 -19.20
C ASN A 1015 4.15 24.79 -19.63
N MET A 1016 4.36 24.59 -20.93
CA MET A 1016 5.41 23.72 -21.46
C MET A 1016 6.80 24.16 -20.98
N GLU A 1017 7.08 25.46 -20.89
CA GLU A 1017 8.35 25.94 -20.36
C GLU A 1017 8.51 25.62 -18.87
N GLY A 1018 7.43 25.75 -18.09
CA GLY A 1018 7.38 25.27 -16.71
C GLY A 1018 7.66 23.77 -16.63
N PHE A 1019 7.03 22.97 -17.49
CA PHE A 1019 7.23 21.53 -17.51
C PHE A 1019 8.69 21.14 -17.84
N VAL A 1020 9.34 21.80 -18.79
CA VAL A 1020 10.76 21.59 -19.09
C VAL A 1020 11.64 21.90 -17.88
N ARG A 1021 11.34 22.97 -17.13
CA ARG A 1021 12.02 23.27 -15.86
C ARG A 1021 11.82 22.16 -14.81
N ILE A 1022 10.65 21.51 -14.79
CA ILE A 1022 10.43 20.34 -13.91
C ILE A 1022 11.26 19.15 -14.39
N LEU A 1023 11.34 18.88 -15.70
CA LEU A 1023 12.18 17.80 -16.23
C LEU A 1023 13.64 17.95 -15.80
N ASP A 1024 14.20 19.16 -15.90
CA ASP A 1024 15.55 19.45 -15.42
C ASP A 1024 15.70 19.23 -13.91
N LEU A 1025 14.66 19.53 -13.13
CA LEU A 1025 14.65 19.25 -11.71
C LEU A 1025 14.59 17.74 -11.43
N ILE A 1026 13.83 16.97 -12.21
CA ILE A 1026 13.75 15.50 -12.11
C ILE A 1026 15.08 14.83 -12.42
N LYS A 1027 15.87 15.37 -13.38
CA LYS A 1027 17.25 14.88 -13.67
C LYS A 1027 18.14 14.88 -12.42
N SER A 1028 17.85 15.74 -11.44
CA SER A 1028 18.60 15.78 -10.18
C SER A 1028 18.19 14.67 -9.19
N TYR A 1029 17.03 14.04 -9.38
CA TYR A 1029 16.52 12.95 -8.53
C TYR A 1029 16.75 11.56 -9.12
N PHE A 1030 16.82 11.44 -10.44
CA PHE A 1030 16.93 10.17 -11.15
C PHE A 1030 18.04 10.25 -12.20
N ASN A 1031 18.82 9.18 -12.32
CA ASN A 1031 19.90 9.12 -13.31
C ASN A 1031 19.34 9.11 -14.74
N VAL A 1032 18.23 8.41 -14.95
CA VAL A 1032 17.55 8.30 -16.25
C VAL A 1032 16.11 8.77 -16.10
N VAL A 1033 15.70 9.69 -16.95
CA VAL A 1033 14.31 10.14 -17.09
C VAL A 1033 13.81 9.77 -18.48
N LEU A 1034 13.06 8.68 -18.59
CA LEU A 1034 12.45 8.26 -19.86
C LEU A 1034 11.24 9.15 -20.18
N LEU A 1035 11.34 9.95 -21.24
CA LEU A 1035 10.27 10.79 -21.75
C LEU A 1035 9.66 10.17 -23.01
N ILE A 1036 8.44 9.67 -22.88
CA ILE A 1036 7.67 9.10 -23.99
C ILE A 1036 6.67 10.15 -24.45
N SER A 1037 6.77 10.56 -25.70
CA SER A 1037 5.89 11.60 -26.24
C SER A 1037 5.71 11.47 -27.75
N HIS A 1038 4.61 12.01 -28.26
CA HIS A 1038 4.43 12.32 -29.69
C HIS A 1038 4.60 13.81 -29.99
N LEU A 1039 4.70 14.65 -28.95
CA LEU A 1039 4.89 16.09 -29.10
C LEU A 1039 6.32 16.38 -29.52
N ASP A 1040 6.46 16.95 -30.71
CA ASP A 1040 7.75 17.29 -31.27
C ASP A 1040 8.46 18.40 -30.49
N THR A 1041 7.73 19.28 -29.81
CA THR A 1041 8.28 20.32 -28.92
C THR A 1041 9.07 19.79 -27.73
N LEU A 1042 8.82 18.54 -27.31
CA LEU A 1042 9.57 17.89 -26.24
C LEU A 1042 10.88 17.26 -26.72
N LYS A 1043 11.10 17.19 -28.03
CA LYS A 1043 12.35 16.65 -28.60
C LYS A 1043 13.56 17.46 -28.20
N ASP A 1044 13.40 18.77 -28.11
CA ASP A 1044 14.47 19.72 -27.80
C ASP A 1044 14.91 19.65 -26.32
N CYS A 1045 14.18 18.89 -25.49
CA CYS A 1045 14.43 18.76 -24.05
C CYS A 1045 15.10 17.44 -23.68
N VAL A 1046 15.35 16.58 -24.68
CA VAL A 1046 15.86 15.23 -24.53
C VAL A 1046 17.37 15.23 -24.80
N ASP A 1047 18.14 14.62 -23.90
CA ASP A 1047 19.59 14.49 -24.00
C ASP A 1047 20.00 13.30 -24.90
N THR A 1048 19.20 12.23 -24.95
CA THR A 1048 19.47 11.03 -25.77
C THR A 1048 18.16 10.42 -26.28
N GLN A 1049 18.12 9.89 -27.51
CA GLN A 1049 16.88 9.35 -28.09
C GLN A 1049 16.96 7.84 -28.30
N ILE A 1050 15.89 7.12 -27.91
CA ILE A 1050 15.67 5.72 -28.28
C ILE A 1050 14.74 5.70 -29.49
N ILE A 1051 15.19 5.05 -30.55
CA ILE A 1051 14.51 5.03 -31.84
C ILE A 1051 13.79 3.70 -31.99
N ILE A 1052 12.50 3.77 -32.34
CA ILE A 1052 11.70 2.60 -32.69
C ILE A 1052 11.57 2.56 -34.21
N ASP A 1053 12.21 1.58 -34.81
CA ASP A 1053 12.11 1.29 -36.23
C ASP A 1053 11.02 0.25 -36.50
N ARG A 1054 10.61 0.13 -37.77
CA ARG A 1054 9.77 -0.98 -38.23
C ARG A 1054 10.55 -1.88 -39.16
N GLN A 1055 10.60 -3.17 -38.85
CA GLN A 1055 11.15 -4.21 -39.71
C GLN A 1055 10.02 -5.15 -40.13
N GLY A 1056 9.52 -4.97 -41.35
CA GLY A 1056 8.28 -5.62 -41.80
C GLY A 1056 7.07 -5.12 -41.01
N ASP A 1057 6.28 -6.04 -40.47
CA ASP A 1057 5.09 -5.75 -39.63
C ASP A 1057 5.43 -5.53 -38.14
N TYR A 1058 6.70 -5.71 -37.75
CA TYR A 1058 7.15 -5.64 -36.36
C TYR A 1058 7.84 -4.32 -36.03
N ALA A 1059 7.64 -3.85 -34.80
CA ALA A 1059 8.49 -2.82 -34.22
C ALA A 1059 9.81 -3.44 -33.72
N CYS A 1060 10.90 -2.70 -33.88
CA CYS A 1060 12.22 -3.06 -33.36
C CYS A 1060 12.85 -1.84 -32.66
N VAL A 1061 13.51 -2.06 -31.52
CA VAL A 1061 14.34 -1.03 -30.88
C VAL A 1061 15.78 -1.20 -31.35
N ARG A 1062 16.38 -0.10 -31.81
CA ARG A 1062 17.82 0.00 -32.03
C ARG A 1062 18.35 1.06 -31.07
N GLN A 1063 19.23 0.63 -30.18
CA GLN A 1063 20.03 1.50 -29.34
C GLN A 1063 21.44 1.55 -29.86
#